data_AF-A0AAP9AL24-F1
#
_entry.id   AF-A0AAP9AL24-F1
#
_cell.length_a   1.000
_cell.length_b   1.000
_cell.length_c   1.000
_cell.angle_alpha   90.00
_cell.angle_beta   90.00
_cell.angle_gamma   90.00
#
_symmetry.space_group_name_H-M   'P 1'
#
loop_
_entity.id
_entity.type
_entity.pdbx_description
1 polymer ?
#
loop_
_entity_poly.entity_id
_entity_poly.type
_entity_poly.pdbx_seq_one_letter_code
_entity_poly.pdbx_strand_id
1 'polypeptide(L)'
;MPWILLLLISLFCLPAQAVSLPGVPAATPAEATTPAAEPDVEQKKAAYSALADVLENDASRQELISQLRSVAATPPQEPVPKITPPEIAEEKTVLENVTDISRHYGDALSTRFAQLYRNLIGSPHKPFNPQTFVVAARQFLLLAGLVFAFYWLVRLCAWPLYRKMGSWGRRKNRETSSWVHLPLTIASAFIIDLLLLALTLFIGQILSEYLNTGNPTIAFQQTLFLNAFALIEFFKAILRLIFCPRVPDLRPFAISDRAAHYWSLRLSILSGMIGYGLLVAVPIISNQVNVQIGALANVLIMLCITVWALYLIFHNKRAITEGLLHLADRSLAFFSLFIRAFALVWHWLASAYFIVLCFFSLFDPGNSLKFMMGATFRSLAIVGIAAFVSGLLSRWLAKTITLSPHVQRSYPELQKRLNGWISVSLKVARFLTVCVAIMLLLSAWGLFDFWNWLHNGAGEKTVDILIRIALILFFSAIGWTILASLIENRLSSDIHGRPLPSARARTLLTLFRNALAVVISTITIMIVLSEIGVNIAPLLAGAGALGLAISFGSQTLVKDIITGIFIQFENGMNTGDLVTIGPLTGTVERMSIRSVGVRQDTGAYHIIPWSSITTFANFVRGIGSVVANYDVDRHEDAEKAKQALKAAVDELLEREDIRGLIIGEPSFAGIVGLTSTAFTLRVSFTTQPLKQWTVRFALDSMVKKHFDLAEVRMPVQMYQLLPSPGPAPSSPQEPTL
;
A
#
# COMPACT_ATOMS: atom_id res chain seq x y z
N MET A 1 22.27 17.08 1.32
CA MET A 1 21.05 17.89 1.09
C MET A 1 20.14 17.79 2.32
N PRO A 2 20.27 18.70 3.30
CA PRO A 2 19.74 18.52 4.66
C PRO A 2 18.26 18.90 4.84
N TRP A 3 17.52 19.17 3.75
CA TRP A 3 16.12 19.63 3.81
C TRP A 3 15.09 18.51 3.94
N ILE A 4 15.52 17.24 3.87
CA ILE A 4 14.64 16.07 3.99
C ILE A 4 14.41 15.68 5.46
N LEU A 5 15.34 16.00 6.37
CA LEU A 5 15.19 15.72 7.80
C LEU A 5 14.39 16.79 8.55
N LEU A 6 14.41 18.03 8.05
CA LEU A 6 13.76 19.19 8.71
C LEU A 6 12.23 19.19 8.60
N LEU A 7 11.67 18.51 7.59
CA LEU A 7 10.21 18.38 7.40
C LEU A 7 9.60 17.21 8.18
N LEU A 8 10.43 16.25 8.63
CA LEU A 8 10.01 15.10 9.43
C LEU A 8 10.09 15.36 10.93
N ILE A 9 10.91 16.32 11.38
CA ILE A 9 11.07 16.69 12.79
C ILE A 9 10.07 17.79 13.22
N SER A 10 9.49 18.55 12.29
CA SER A 10 8.54 19.63 12.63
C SER A 10 7.11 19.14 12.95
N LEU A 11 6.84 17.83 12.91
CA LEU A 11 5.56 17.23 13.29
C LEU A 11 5.56 16.59 14.69
N PHE A 12 6.70 16.56 15.37
CA PHE A 12 6.86 15.98 16.71
C PHE A 12 7.69 16.91 17.61
N CYS A 13 7.11 18.03 18.06
CA CYS A 13 7.52 18.71 19.31
C CYS A 13 6.47 19.76 19.72
N LEU A 14 5.82 19.51 20.86
CA LEU A 14 4.90 20.39 21.60
C LEU A 14 5.62 21.68 22.08
N PRO A 15 4.86 22.66 22.64
CA PRO A 15 4.86 22.68 24.10
C PRO A 15 3.47 22.86 24.70
N ALA A 16 3.24 22.08 25.75
CA ALA A 16 2.33 22.43 26.82
C ALA A 16 2.84 23.71 27.51
N GLN A 17 1.97 24.70 27.69
CA GLN A 17 2.05 25.63 28.82
C GLN A 17 0.66 25.85 29.39
N ALA A 18 0.44 25.19 30.53
CA ALA A 18 -0.66 25.45 31.43
C ALA A 18 -0.45 26.80 32.13
N VAL A 19 -1.50 27.60 32.19
CA VAL A 19 -1.60 28.76 33.07
C VAL A 19 -2.05 28.26 34.44
N SER A 20 -1.19 28.45 35.45
CA SER A 20 -1.49 28.17 36.86
C SER A 20 -1.90 29.45 37.60
N LEU A 21 -3.02 29.41 38.31
CA LEU A 21 -3.34 30.21 39.50
C LEU A 21 -4.13 29.32 40.50
N PRO A 22 -4.13 29.61 41.81
CA PRO A 22 -3.71 28.64 42.82
C PRO A 22 -4.80 28.19 43.80
N GLY A 23 -4.60 26.98 44.34
CA GLY A 23 -4.80 26.71 45.78
C GLY A 23 -6.15 26.10 46.20
N VAL A 24 -6.18 24.76 46.34
CA VAL A 24 -6.84 24.00 47.43
C VAL A 24 -6.06 22.68 47.59
N PRO A 25 -5.72 22.22 48.81
CA PRO A 25 -4.70 21.19 49.03
C PRO A 25 -5.16 19.76 48.71
N ALA A 26 -4.14 18.92 48.54
CA ALA A 26 -4.15 17.53 48.11
C ALA A 26 -5.03 16.57 48.92
N ALA A 27 -5.61 15.60 48.20
CA ALA A 27 -5.90 14.28 48.72
C ALA A 27 -5.15 13.23 47.87
N THR A 28 -4.51 12.30 48.57
CA THR A 28 -3.64 11.19 48.16
C THR A 28 -4.28 10.30 47.07
N PRO A 29 -3.51 9.74 46.11
CA PRO A 29 -4.09 8.88 45.08
C PRO A 29 -4.41 7.48 45.64
N ALA A 30 -5.67 7.06 45.50
CA ALA A 30 -6.07 5.67 45.62
C ALA A 30 -5.81 4.94 44.28
N GLU A 31 -5.39 3.68 44.38
CA GLU A 31 -5.02 2.78 43.28
C GLU A 31 -6.12 2.67 42.22
N ALA A 32 -5.73 2.90 40.95
CA ALA A 32 -6.56 2.58 39.80
C ALA A 32 -6.53 1.05 39.56
N THR A 33 -7.66 0.40 39.79
CA THR A 33 -7.91 -1.00 39.46
C THR A 33 -8.11 -1.17 37.95
N THR A 34 -7.37 -2.10 37.36
CA THR A 34 -7.54 -2.63 36.01
C THR A 34 -8.98 -3.14 35.80
N PRO A 35 -9.64 -2.93 34.64
CA PRO A 35 -10.94 -3.55 34.39
C PRO A 35 -10.77 -5.08 34.33
N ALA A 36 -11.57 -5.81 35.11
CA ALA A 36 -11.55 -7.27 35.14
C ALA A 36 -11.91 -7.87 33.77
N ALA A 37 -11.19 -8.92 33.37
CA ALA A 37 -11.46 -9.68 32.16
C ALA A 37 -12.86 -10.31 32.19
N GLU A 38 -13.53 -10.33 31.04
CA GLU A 38 -14.87 -10.90 30.91
C GLU A 38 -14.85 -12.42 31.23
N PRO A 39 -15.73 -12.93 32.11
CA PRO A 39 -15.69 -14.32 32.54
C PRO A 39 -16.09 -15.28 31.41
N ASP A 40 -15.42 -16.42 31.38
CA ASP A 40 -15.58 -17.48 30.37
C ASP A 40 -17.00 -18.09 30.40
N VAL A 41 -17.43 -18.69 29.28
CA VAL A 41 -18.80 -19.22 29.09
C VAL A 41 -19.13 -20.30 30.13
N GLU A 42 -18.14 -21.08 30.58
CA GLU A 42 -18.31 -22.07 31.65
C GLU A 42 -18.54 -21.42 33.02
N GLN A 43 -17.84 -20.33 33.32
CA GLN A 43 -18.02 -19.58 34.57
C GLN A 43 -19.40 -18.93 34.62
N LYS A 44 -19.88 -18.41 33.48
CA LYS A 44 -21.25 -17.88 33.36
C LYS A 44 -22.30 -18.97 33.61
N LYS A 45 -22.12 -20.19 33.06
CA LYS A 45 -23.02 -21.33 33.32
C LYS A 45 -23.04 -21.77 34.78
N ALA A 46 -21.87 -21.87 35.42
CA ALA A 46 -21.77 -22.22 36.84
C ALA A 46 -22.41 -21.17 37.76
N ALA A 47 -22.29 -19.89 37.39
CA ALA A 47 -22.97 -18.80 38.10
C ALA A 47 -24.50 -18.89 37.98
N TYR A 48 -25.03 -19.24 36.79
CA TYR A 48 -26.47 -19.42 36.60
C TYR A 48 -27.02 -20.65 37.33
N SER A 49 -26.28 -21.77 37.39
CA SER A 49 -26.71 -22.93 38.17
C SER A 49 -26.72 -22.63 39.67
N ALA A 50 -25.67 -21.97 40.19
CA ALA A 50 -25.62 -21.56 41.59
C ALA A 50 -26.76 -20.59 41.96
N LEU A 51 -27.15 -19.68 41.06
CA LEU A 51 -28.29 -18.80 41.28
C LEU A 51 -29.63 -19.57 41.29
N ALA A 52 -29.76 -20.58 40.43
CA ALA A 52 -30.94 -21.45 40.42
C ALA A 52 -31.08 -22.24 41.72
N ASP A 53 -29.98 -22.82 42.22
CA ASP A 53 -29.94 -23.55 43.50
C ASP A 53 -30.31 -22.66 44.70
N VAL A 54 -29.87 -21.40 44.69
CA VAL A 54 -30.20 -20.40 45.72
C VAL A 54 -31.69 -19.99 45.67
N LEU A 55 -32.30 -19.97 44.49
CA LEU A 55 -33.72 -19.65 44.32
C LEU A 55 -34.65 -20.83 44.66
N GLU A 56 -34.15 -22.05 44.55
CA GLU A 56 -34.89 -23.28 44.88
C GLU A 56 -35.08 -23.43 46.41
N ASN A 57 -34.13 -22.93 47.22
CA ASN A 57 -34.26 -22.91 48.67
C ASN A 57 -35.08 -21.70 49.17
N ASP A 58 -36.22 -21.97 49.83
CA ASP A 58 -37.16 -20.96 50.30
C ASP A 58 -36.55 -19.94 51.29
N ALA A 59 -35.61 -20.35 52.15
CA ALA A 59 -34.94 -19.46 53.11
C ALA A 59 -33.93 -18.54 52.42
N SER A 60 -33.12 -19.11 51.52
CA SER A 60 -32.13 -18.37 50.73
C SER A 60 -32.78 -17.39 49.76
N ARG A 61 -33.92 -17.77 49.18
CA ARG A 61 -34.74 -16.90 48.33
C ARG A 61 -35.30 -15.70 49.11
N GLN A 62 -35.79 -15.90 50.32
CA GLN A 62 -36.27 -14.81 51.19
C GLN A 62 -35.15 -13.84 51.57
N GLU A 63 -33.95 -14.35 51.84
CA GLU A 63 -32.78 -13.55 52.17
C GLU A 63 -32.22 -12.78 50.97
N LEU A 64 -32.22 -13.40 49.79
CA LEU A 64 -31.87 -12.69 48.54
C LEU A 64 -32.88 -11.57 48.25
N ILE A 65 -34.18 -11.81 48.46
CA ILE A 65 -35.22 -10.79 48.29
C ILE A 65 -35.04 -9.66 49.31
N SER A 66 -34.67 -9.96 50.56
CA SER A 66 -34.44 -8.95 51.60
C SER A 66 -33.22 -8.08 51.28
N GLN A 67 -32.13 -8.68 50.81
CA GLN A 67 -30.93 -7.97 50.36
C GLN A 67 -31.20 -7.11 49.12
N LEU A 68 -31.94 -7.63 48.13
CA LEU A 68 -32.34 -6.83 46.96
C LEU A 68 -33.23 -5.65 47.35
N ARG A 69 -34.13 -5.83 48.33
CA ARG A 69 -34.94 -4.73 48.87
C ARG A 69 -34.12 -3.73 49.67
N SER A 70 -33.09 -4.16 50.41
CA SER A 70 -32.21 -3.24 51.14
C SER A 70 -31.34 -2.41 50.20
N VAL A 71 -30.85 -3.02 49.11
CA VAL A 71 -30.11 -2.32 48.05
C VAL A 71 -31.02 -1.35 47.29
N ALA A 72 -32.26 -1.74 46.98
CA ALA A 72 -33.23 -0.87 46.33
C ALA A 72 -33.72 0.30 47.21
N ALA A 73 -33.68 0.16 48.54
CA ALA A 73 -34.08 1.19 49.50
C ALA A 73 -33.00 2.27 49.73
N THR A 74 -31.78 2.07 49.22
CA THR A 74 -30.68 3.05 49.30
C THR A 74 -30.60 3.82 47.97
N PRO A 75 -30.73 5.15 47.91
CA PRO A 75 -30.64 5.88 46.65
C PRO A 75 -29.21 5.80 46.09
N PRO A 76 -28.98 5.47 44.80
CA PRO A 76 -27.63 5.28 44.28
C PRO A 76 -26.91 6.63 44.09
N GLN A 77 -25.77 6.80 44.76
CA GLN A 77 -24.70 7.67 44.28
C GLN A 77 -23.78 6.84 43.37
N GLU A 78 -24.24 6.58 42.14
CA GLU A 78 -23.47 6.24 40.93
C GLU A 78 -24.40 5.56 39.91
N PRO A 79 -24.26 5.83 38.60
CA PRO A 79 -25.13 5.23 37.59
C PRO A 79 -24.80 3.75 37.45
N VAL A 80 -25.69 2.89 37.93
CA VAL A 80 -25.66 1.45 37.67
C VAL A 80 -25.63 1.22 36.14
N PRO A 81 -24.69 0.42 35.60
CA PRO A 81 -24.71 0.09 34.19
C PRO A 81 -25.99 -0.70 33.90
N LYS A 82 -26.89 -0.10 33.10
CA LYS A 82 -27.99 -0.82 32.46
C LYS A 82 -27.38 -1.97 31.66
N ILE A 83 -27.69 -3.21 32.04
CA ILE A 83 -27.54 -4.36 31.14
C ILE A 83 -28.63 -4.20 30.08
N THR A 84 -28.32 -3.42 29.06
CA THR A 84 -29.09 -3.37 27.83
C THR A 84 -28.68 -4.61 27.02
N PRO A 85 -29.63 -5.46 26.57
CA PRO A 85 -29.31 -6.51 25.59
C PRO A 85 -28.57 -5.89 24.40
N PRO A 86 -27.68 -6.63 23.70
CA PRO A 86 -27.09 -6.11 22.48
C PRO A 86 -28.24 -5.70 21.57
N GLU A 87 -28.29 -4.41 21.24
CA GLU A 87 -29.19 -3.88 20.24
C GLU A 87 -28.83 -4.63 18.95
N ILE A 88 -29.67 -5.58 18.56
CA ILE A 88 -29.65 -6.09 17.20
C ILE A 88 -29.94 -4.84 16.39
N ALA A 89 -28.91 -4.24 15.82
CA ALA A 89 -29.07 -3.23 14.80
C ALA A 89 -29.75 -3.95 13.63
N GLU A 90 -31.08 -4.04 13.68
CA GLU A 90 -31.88 -4.34 12.52
C GLU A 90 -31.43 -3.34 11.47
N GLU A 91 -30.81 -3.84 10.40
CA GLU A 91 -30.49 -3.04 9.23
C GLU A 91 -31.81 -2.45 8.74
N LYS A 92 -32.09 -1.22 9.15
CA LYS A 92 -33.25 -0.45 8.70
C LYS A 92 -33.30 -0.60 7.19
N THR A 93 -34.41 -1.14 6.71
CA THR A 93 -34.60 -1.29 5.27
C THR A 93 -34.44 0.08 4.62
N VAL A 94 -33.91 0.13 3.38
CA VAL A 94 -33.69 1.41 2.67
C VAL A 94 -34.96 2.25 2.65
N LEU A 95 -36.13 1.60 2.58
CA LEU A 95 -37.44 2.25 2.64
C LEU A 95 -37.71 2.92 3.99
N GLU A 96 -37.33 2.29 5.10
CA GLU A 96 -37.49 2.82 6.46
C GLU A 96 -36.54 3.98 6.71
N ASN A 97 -35.28 3.89 6.26
CA ASN A 97 -34.35 5.02 6.29
C ASN A 97 -34.83 6.21 5.44
N VAL A 98 -35.36 5.96 4.24
CA VAL A 98 -35.95 7.01 3.40
C VAL A 98 -37.18 7.62 4.07
N THR A 99 -37.99 6.81 4.77
CA THR A 99 -39.18 7.29 5.49
C THR A 99 -38.79 8.15 6.70
N ASP A 100 -37.79 7.73 7.48
CA ASP A 100 -37.26 8.48 8.62
C ASP A 100 -36.63 9.80 8.17
N ILE A 101 -35.82 9.79 7.12
CA ILE A 101 -35.26 10.99 6.49
C ILE A 101 -36.38 11.91 6.03
N SER A 102 -37.38 11.38 5.32
CA SER A 102 -38.51 12.18 4.82
C SER A 102 -39.34 12.79 5.95
N ARG A 103 -39.55 12.06 7.06
CA ARG A 103 -40.25 12.59 8.24
C ARG A 103 -39.41 13.66 8.94
N HIS A 104 -38.11 13.40 9.16
CA HIS A 104 -37.23 14.34 9.84
C HIS A 104 -37.13 15.68 9.09
N TYR A 105 -36.89 15.64 7.78
CA TYR A 105 -36.87 16.85 6.96
C TYR A 105 -38.27 17.45 6.76
N GLY A 106 -39.32 16.62 6.67
CA GLY A 106 -40.71 17.07 6.56
C GLY A 106 -41.20 17.86 7.79
N ASP A 107 -40.92 17.35 8.98
CA ASP A 107 -41.25 18.01 10.26
C ASP A 107 -40.43 19.28 10.46
N ALA A 108 -39.14 19.24 10.13
CA ALA A 108 -38.29 20.43 10.15
C ALA A 108 -38.81 21.51 9.18
N LEU A 109 -39.30 21.13 8.01
CA LEU A 109 -39.85 22.05 7.01
C LEU A 109 -41.21 22.62 7.45
N SER A 110 -42.10 21.77 7.97
CA SER A 110 -43.42 22.15 8.49
C SER A 110 -43.31 23.12 9.67
N THR A 111 -42.46 22.81 10.65
CA THR A 111 -42.22 23.67 11.82
C THR A 111 -41.65 25.04 11.43
N ARG A 112 -40.74 25.08 10.46
CA ARG A 112 -40.17 26.33 9.91
C ARG A 112 -41.21 27.14 9.14
N PHE A 113 -42.09 26.50 8.37
CA PHE A 113 -43.22 27.18 7.72
C PHE A 113 -44.23 27.74 8.73
N ALA A 114 -44.56 26.99 9.78
CA ALA A 114 -45.44 27.44 10.85
C ALA A 114 -44.83 28.62 11.63
N GLN A 115 -43.51 28.64 11.83
CA GLN A 115 -42.80 29.81 12.39
C GLN A 115 -42.85 31.02 11.46
N LEU A 116 -42.60 30.85 10.16
CA LEU A 116 -42.73 31.93 9.17
C LEU A 116 -44.14 32.53 9.18
N TYR A 117 -45.17 31.68 9.15
CA TYR A 117 -46.58 32.08 9.18
C TYR A 117 -46.92 32.85 10.48
N ARG A 118 -46.49 32.33 11.64
CA ARG A 118 -46.68 33.03 12.92
C ARG A 118 -45.95 34.35 12.97
N ASN A 119 -44.73 34.45 12.43
CA ASN A 119 -44.00 35.71 12.35
C ASN A 119 -44.70 36.72 11.44
N LEU A 120 -45.31 36.27 10.33
CA LEU A 120 -46.06 37.14 9.42
C LEU A 120 -47.36 37.68 10.01
N ILE A 121 -48.03 36.96 10.93
CA ILE A 121 -49.39 37.30 11.37
C ILE A 121 -49.46 37.72 12.85
N GLY A 122 -48.63 37.16 13.72
CA GLY A 122 -48.77 37.26 15.18
C GLY A 122 -47.85 38.24 15.91
N SER A 123 -47.01 39.03 15.23
CA SER A 123 -46.03 39.90 15.91
C SER A 123 -46.67 41.19 16.46
N PRO A 124 -46.25 41.68 17.64
CA PRO A 124 -46.75 42.92 18.21
C PRO A 124 -46.52 44.11 17.27
N HIS A 125 -47.58 44.87 17.00
CA HIS A 125 -47.51 46.03 16.12
C HIS A 125 -46.80 47.16 16.86
N LYS A 126 -45.58 47.51 16.44
CA LYS A 126 -44.93 48.74 16.89
C LYS A 126 -45.64 49.90 16.18
N PRO A 127 -46.10 50.95 16.89
CA PRO A 127 -46.75 52.09 16.24
C PRO A 127 -45.74 52.77 15.30
N PHE A 128 -46.08 52.82 14.01
CA PHE A 128 -45.25 53.47 13.01
C PHE A 128 -45.26 54.99 13.23
N ASN A 129 -44.09 55.58 13.49
CA ASN A 129 -43.94 57.01 13.60
C ASN A 129 -43.37 57.58 12.28
N PRO A 130 -44.20 58.22 11.44
CA PRO A 130 -43.78 58.71 10.13
C PRO A 130 -42.72 59.81 10.23
N GLN A 131 -42.74 60.63 11.28
CA GLN A 131 -41.81 61.76 11.41
C GLN A 131 -40.38 61.28 11.69
N THR A 132 -40.21 60.36 12.65
CA THR A 132 -38.89 59.78 12.95
C THR A 132 -38.35 58.97 11.77
N PHE A 133 -39.23 58.27 11.04
CA PHE A 133 -38.86 57.53 9.84
C PHE A 133 -38.34 58.46 8.73
N VAL A 134 -39.07 59.53 8.40
CA VAL A 134 -38.68 60.46 7.34
C VAL A 134 -37.37 61.19 7.67
N VAL A 135 -37.18 61.58 8.94
CA VAL A 135 -35.92 62.21 9.39
C VAL A 135 -34.75 61.22 9.29
N ALA A 136 -34.91 60.00 9.81
CA ALA A 136 -33.89 58.97 9.74
C ALA A 136 -33.56 58.57 8.30
N ALA A 137 -34.57 58.38 7.45
CA ALA A 137 -34.41 58.07 6.04
C ALA A 137 -33.70 59.18 5.28
N ARG A 138 -34.01 60.47 5.54
CA ARG A 138 -33.32 61.60 4.92
C ARG A 138 -31.85 61.64 5.29
N GLN A 139 -31.51 61.50 6.57
CA GLN A 139 -30.11 61.51 7.03
C GLN A 139 -29.34 60.29 6.52
N PHE A 140 -29.98 59.12 6.49
CA PHE A 140 -29.43 57.92 5.88
C PHE A 140 -29.15 58.10 4.38
N LEU A 141 -30.12 58.60 3.61
CA LEU A 141 -29.96 58.83 2.17
C LEU A 141 -28.90 59.89 1.87
N LEU A 142 -28.81 60.92 2.71
CA LEU A 142 -27.78 61.95 2.60
C LEU A 142 -26.39 61.37 2.85
N LEU A 143 -26.21 60.56 3.91
CA LEU A 143 -24.95 59.84 4.15
C LEU A 143 -24.61 58.93 2.97
N ALA A 144 -25.56 58.10 2.53
CA ALA A 144 -25.33 57.16 1.43
C ALA A 144 -24.94 57.89 0.15
N GLY A 145 -25.64 58.97 -0.20
CA GLY A 145 -25.33 59.82 -1.34
C GLY A 145 -23.94 60.43 -1.28
N LEU A 146 -23.55 61.00 -0.13
CA LEU A 146 -22.22 61.57 0.07
C LEU A 146 -21.10 60.52 0.00
N VAL A 147 -21.29 59.36 0.61
CA VAL A 147 -20.32 58.25 0.55
C VAL A 147 -20.14 57.74 -0.88
N PHE A 148 -21.24 57.53 -1.62
CA PHE A 148 -21.15 57.11 -3.03
C PHE A 148 -20.53 58.18 -3.92
N ALA A 149 -20.89 59.46 -3.72
CA ALA A 149 -20.31 60.58 -4.46
C ALA A 149 -18.80 60.68 -4.22
N PHE A 150 -18.38 60.60 -2.96
CA PHE A 150 -16.96 60.60 -2.59
C PHE A 150 -16.22 59.41 -3.21
N TYR A 151 -16.76 58.19 -3.08
CA TYR A 151 -16.18 56.98 -3.66
C TYR A 151 -16.00 57.10 -5.19
N TRP A 152 -17.02 57.61 -5.86
CA TRP A 152 -17.01 57.79 -7.30
C TRP A 152 -15.96 58.85 -7.72
N LEU A 153 -15.87 59.96 -7.00
CA LEU A 153 -14.91 61.04 -7.25
C LEU A 153 -13.47 60.56 -7.06
N VAL A 154 -13.17 59.90 -5.94
CA VAL A 154 -11.83 59.36 -5.65
C VAL A 154 -11.41 58.34 -6.71
N ARG A 155 -12.33 57.50 -7.19
CA ARG A 155 -12.05 56.56 -8.28
C ARG A 155 -11.86 57.24 -9.64
N LEU A 156 -12.58 58.33 -9.91
CA LEU A 156 -12.39 59.12 -11.12
C LEU A 156 -10.98 59.72 -11.14
N CYS A 157 -10.51 60.24 -9.99
CA CYS A 157 -9.14 60.74 -9.83
C CYS A 157 -8.07 59.65 -9.97
N ALA A 158 -8.35 58.43 -9.54
CA ALA A 158 -7.42 57.29 -9.67
C ALA A 158 -7.36 56.67 -11.08
N TRP A 159 -8.35 56.96 -11.94
CA TRP A 159 -8.43 56.41 -13.30
C TRP A 159 -7.17 56.58 -14.18
N PRO A 160 -6.55 57.77 -14.28
CA PRO A 160 -5.31 57.95 -15.05
C PRO A 160 -4.15 57.10 -14.54
N LEU A 161 -4.07 56.86 -13.22
CA LEU A 161 -3.04 56.02 -12.61
C LEU A 161 -3.17 54.56 -13.07
N TYR A 162 -4.39 54.01 -13.10
CA TYR A 162 -4.62 52.63 -13.58
C TYR A 162 -4.22 52.44 -15.05
N ARG A 163 -4.52 53.41 -15.92
CA ARG A 163 -4.11 53.36 -17.34
C ARG A 163 -2.59 53.35 -17.48
N LYS A 164 -1.89 54.20 -16.71
CA LYS A 164 -0.42 54.29 -16.72
C LYS A 164 0.24 53.01 -16.18
N MET A 165 -0.31 52.43 -15.12
CA MET A 165 0.17 51.17 -14.55
C MET A 165 -0.03 50.00 -15.52
N GLY A 166 -1.17 49.94 -16.22
CA GLY A 166 -1.47 48.91 -17.20
C GLY A 166 -0.52 48.91 -18.39
N SER A 167 -0.32 50.08 -19.01
CA SER A 167 0.60 50.21 -20.15
C SER A 167 2.04 49.91 -19.74
N TRP A 168 2.47 50.35 -18.55
CA TRP A 168 3.79 50.04 -18.01
C TRP A 168 3.99 48.54 -17.76
N GLY A 169 3.03 47.87 -17.10
CA GLY A 169 3.11 46.45 -16.77
C GLY A 169 3.16 45.55 -18.00
N ARG A 170 2.32 45.83 -19.01
CA ARG A 170 2.32 45.09 -20.28
C ARG A 170 3.57 45.35 -21.11
N ARG A 171 4.05 46.59 -21.17
CA ARG A 171 5.27 46.95 -21.89
C ARG A 171 6.49 46.21 -21.30
N LYS A 172 6.63 46.23 -19.97
CA LYS A 172 7.74 45.55 -19.28
C LYS A 172 7.68 44.02 -19.39
N ASN A 173 6.48 43.43 -19.39
CA ASN A 173 6.30 41.99 -19.63
C ASN A 173 6.56 41.57 -21.09
N ARG A 174 6.54 42.51 -22.05
CA ARG A 174 6.97 42.27 -23.45
C ARG A 174 8.46 42.48 -23.64
N GLU A 175 9.04 43.49 -23.00
CA GLU A 175 10.47 43.85 -23.12
C GLU A 175 11.38 42.94 -22.27
N THR A 176 10.89 42.43 -21.15
CA THR A 176 11.61 41.47 -20.29
C THR A 176 10.77 40.20 -20.13
N SER A 177 11.35 39.04 -20.40
CA SER A 177 10.72 37.73 -20.17
C SER A 177 10.60 37.38 -18.67
N SER A 178 10.29 38.37 -17.82
CA SER A 178 10.10 38.22 -16.39
C SER A 178 8.62 38.04 -16.08
N TRP A 179 8.23 36.81 -15.74
CA TRP A 179 6.86 36.40 -15.41
C TRP A 179 6.24 37.13 -14.19
N VAL A 180 7.02 37.96 -13.48
CA VAL A 180 6.65 38.54 -12.18
C VAL A 180 6.02 39.95 -12.30
N HIS A 181 6.41 40.75 -13.29
CA HIS A 181 6.03 42.17 -13.31
C HIS A 181 4.54 42.41 -13.59
N LEU A 182 3.92 41.62 -14.48
CA LEU A 182 2.50 41.75 -14.78
C LEU A 182 1.61 41.36 -13.59
N PRO A 183 1.81 40.20 -12.92
CA PRO A 183 1.12 39.89 -11.68
C PRO A 183 1.31 40.96 -10.59
N LEU A 184 2.52 41.51 -10.45
CA LEU A 184 2.82 42.55 -9.47
C LEU A 184 2.03 43.85 -9.75
N THR A 185 1.90 44.26 -11.01
CA THR A 185 1.10 45.44 -11.38
C THR A 185 -0.41 45.25 -11.16
N ILE A 186 -0.89 44.03 -11.34
CA ILE A 186 -2.29 43.67 -11.08
C ILE A 186 -2.56 43.69 -9.57
N ALA A 187 -1.64 43.13 -8.78
CA ALA A 187 -1.72 43.16 -7.32
C ALA A 187 -1.68 44.58 -6.76
N SER A 188 -0.80 45.44 -7.27
CA SER A 188 -0.72 46.84 -6.82
C SER A 188 -1.97 47.64 -7.20
N ALA A 189 -2.56 47.41 -8.38
CA ALA A 189 -3.85 48.02 -8.75
C ALA A 189 -4.98 47.61 -7.77
N PHE A 190 -5.00 46.35 -7.33
CA PHE A 190 -5.97 45.88 -6.33
C PHE A 190 -5.75 46.53 -4.94
N ILE A 191 -4.49 46.65 -4.51
CA ILE A 191 -4.14 47.32 -3.24
C ILE A 191 -4.63 48.78 -3.26
N ILE A 192 -4.45 49.49 -4.38
CA ILE A 192 -4.98 50.86 -4.52
C ILE A 192 -6.51 50.85 -4.39
N ASP A 193 -7.22 49.93 -5.06
CA ASP A 193 -8.68 49.80 -4.95
C ASP A 193 -9.13 49.58 -3.48
N LEU A 194 -8.39 48.78 -2.70
CA LEU A 194 -8.63 48.56 -1.27
C LEU A 194 -8.34 49.80 -0.41
N LEU A 195 -7.26 50.53 -0.71
CA LEU A 195 -6.93 51.79 -0.02
C LEU A 195 -7.98 52.86 -0.26
N LEU A 196 -8.48 52.99 -1.50
CA LEU A 196 -9.56 53.93 -1.82
C LEU A 196 -10.86 53.55 -1.11
N LEU A 197 -11.16 52.25 -0.99
CA LEU A 197 -12.30 51.77 -0.22
C LEU A 197 -12.13 52.08 1.28
N ALA A 198 -10.96 51.79 1.86
CA ALA A 198 -10.67 52.09 3.27
C ALA A 198 -10.76 53.59 3.56
N LEU A 199 -10.23 54.44 2.68
CA LEU A 199 -10.34 55.90 2.78
C LEU A 199 -11.81 56.37 2.74
N THR A 200 -12.61 55.77 1.85
CA THR A 200 -14.04 56.08 1.73
C THR A 200 -14.81 55.66 2.97
N LEU A 201 -14.50 54.49 3.54
CA LEU A 201 -15.10 54.02 4.79
C LEU A 201 -14.72 54.90 5.97
N PHE A 202 -13.46 55.32 6.06
CA PHE A 202 -12.98 56.24 7.08
C PHE A 202 -13.76 57.57 7.03
N ILE A 203 -13.88 58.17 5.84
CA ILE A 203 -14.65 59.41 5.64
C ILE A 203 -16.16 59.17 5.88
N GLY A 204 -16.69 58.02 5.47
CA GLY A 204 -18.07 57.63 5.75
C GLY A 204 -18.36 57.50 7.25
N GLN A 205 -17.41 56.98 8.03
CA GLN A 205 -17.53 56.86 9.48
C GLN A 205 -17.53 58.24 10.15
N ILE A 206 -16.61 59.13 9.75
CA ILE A 206 -16.57 60.52 10.22
C ILE A 206 -17.90 61.23 9.90
N LEU A 207 -18.37 61.10 8.66
CA LEU A 207 -19.61 61.73 8.22
C LEU A 207 -20.85 61.16 8.94
N SER A 208 -20.85 59.85 9.23
CA SER A 208 -21.88 59.22 10.05
C SER A 208 -21.95 59.84 11.44
N GLU A 209 -20.81 60.04 12.10
CA GLU A 209 -20.74 60.64 13.45
C GLU A 209 -21.30 62.07 13.47
N TYR A 210 -20.97 62.89 12.45
CA TYR A 210 -21.51 64.24 12.31
C TYR A 210 -23.02 64.27 12.01
N LEU A 211 -23.51 63.37 11.15
CA LEU A 211 -24.90 63.38 10.70
C LEU A 211 -25.87 62.73 11.69
N ASN A 212 -25.40 61.83 12.55
CA ASN A 212 -26.23 61.04 13.45
C ASN A 212 -26.98 61.88 14.52
N THR A 213 -26.55 63.11 14.79
CA THR A 213 -27.23 64.07 15.70
C THR A 213 -27.62 63.48 17.08
N GLY A 214 -26.88 62.48 17.58
CA GLY A 214 -27.14 61.80 18.85
C GLY A 214 -28.27 60.75 18.86
N ASN A 215 -28.87 60.39 17.71
CA ASN A 215 -29.98 59.44 17.67
C ASN A 215 -29.51 57.97 17.46
N PRO A 216 -29.71 57.06 18.42
CA PRO A 216 -29.21 55.68 18.32
C PRO A 216 -29.79 54.90 17.12
N THR A 217 -31.01 55.22 16.68
CA THR A 217 -31.62 54.55 15.52
C THR A 217 -30.92 54.92 14.20
N ILE A 218 -30.49 56.16 14.06
CA ILE A 218 -29.83 56.66 12.85
C ILE A 218 -28.40 56.10 12.82
N ALA A 219 -27.71 56.08 13.95
CA ALA A 219 -26.41 55.44 14.15
C ALA A 219 -26.40 53.99 13.64
N PHE A 220 -27.42 53.23 14.05
CA PHE A 220 -27.56 51.83 13.66
C PHE A 220 -27.74 51.66 12.16
N GLN A 221 -28.60 52.46 11.52
CA GLN A 221 -28.81 52.41 10.07
C GLN A 221 -27.57 52.79 9.27
N GLN A 222 -26.87 53.83 9.70
CA GLN A 222 -25.64 54.29 9.08
C GLN A 222 -24.53 53.25 9.21
N THR A 223 -24.39 52.62 10.38
CA THR A 223 -23.43 51.52 10.60
C THR A 223 -23.73 50.30 9.73
N LEU A 224 -25.01 49.89 9.63
CA LEU A 224 -25.43 48.81 8.74
C LEU A 224 -25.07 49.12 7.28
N PHE A 225 -25.32 50.35 6.83
CA PHE A 225 -24.95 50.78 5.49
C PHE A 225 -23.44 50.79 5.26
N LEU A 226 -22.64 51.33 6.17
CA LEU A 226 -21.18 51.36 6.02
C LEU A 226 -20.59 49.95 6.00
N ASN A 227 -21.10 49.03 6.83
CA ASN A 227 -20.71 47.61 6.81
C ASN A 227 -21.08 46.92 5.49
N ALA A 228 -22.31 47.13 5.00
CA ALA A 228 -22.74 46.59 3.72
C ALA A 228 -21.97 47.22 2.55
N PHE A 229 -21.70 48.52 2.60
CA PHE A 229 -20.90 49.23 1.61
C PHE A 229 -19.47 48.69 1.55
N ALA A 230 -18.84 48.47 2.71
CA ALA A 230 -17.52 47.84 2.80
C ALA A 230 -17.51 46.47 2.11
N LEU A 231 -18.45 45.60 2.47
CA LEU A 231 -18.53 44.23 1.96
C LEU A 231 -18.80 44.19 0.45
N ILE A 232 -19.75 44.98 -0.04
CA ILE A 232 -20.16 44.96 -1.44
C ILE A 232 -19.15 45.65 -2.35
N GLU A 233 -18.59 46.79 -1.95
CA GLU A 233 -17.56 47.43 -2.75
C GLU A 233 -16.23 46.66 -2.73
N PHE A 234 -15.94 45.92 -1.65
CA PHE A 234 -14.86 44.93 -1.64
C PHE A 234 -15.12 43.82 -2.67
N PHE A 235 -16.33 43.25 -2.69
CA PHE A 235 -16.67 42.21 -3.68
C PHE A 235 -16.62 42.75 -5.12
N LYS A 236 -17.11 43.97 -5.35
CA LYS A 236 -16.99 44.63 -6.66
C LYS A 236 -15.54 44.97 -7.02
N ALA A 237 -14.66 45.25 -6.05
CA ALA A 237 -13.23 45.41 -6.28
C ALA A 237 -12.60 44.10 -6.78
N ILE A 238 -12.99 42.96 -6.20
CA ILE A 238 -12.58 41.63 -6.69
C ILE A 238 -13.09 41.38 -8.12
N LEU A 239 -14.36 41.70 -8.42
CA LEU A 239 -14.88 41.58 -9.79
C LEU A 239 -14.10 42.45 -10.78
N ARG A 240 -13.71 43.67 -10.37
CA ARG A 240 -12.87 44.55 -11.18
C ARG A 240 -11.47 43.99 -11.37
N LEU A 241 -10.88 43.36 -10.35
CA LEU A 241 -9.60 42.68 -10.46
C LEU A 241 -9.64 41.54 -11.49
N ILE A 242 -10.69 40.72 -11.45
CA ILE A 242 -10.84 39.55 -12.32
C ILE A 242 -11.12 39.97 -13.77
N PHE A 243 -12.09 40.86 -13.99
CA PHE A 243 -12.58 41.18 -15.33
C PHE A 243 -11.90 42.41 -15.97
N CYS A 244 -11.41 43.36 -15.17
CA CYS A 244 -10.81 44.62 -15.62
C CYS A 244 -11.58 45.24 -16.83
N PRO A 245 -12.85 45.66 -16.64
CA PRO A 245 -13.69 46.09 -17.75
C PRO A 245 -13.13 47.34 -18.44
N ARG A 246 -12.70 48.36 -17.67
CA ARG A 246 -12.30 49.67 -18.22
C ARG A 246 -10.85 49.74 -18.73
N VAL A 247 -9.96 48.87 -18.27
CA VAL A 247 -8.52 48.91 -18.60
C VAL A 247 -8.08 47.51 -19.07
N PRO A 248 -8.18 47.21 -20.38
CA PRO A 248 -7.84 45.89 -20.92
C PRO A 248 -6.39 45.47 -20.66
N ASP A 249 -5.48 46.43 -20.51
CA ASP A 249 -4.05 46.20 -20.30
C ASP A 249 -3.75 45.49 -18.97
N LEU A 250 -4.60 45.67 -17.95
CA LEU A 250 -4.45 45.05 -16.62
C LEU A 250 -5.18 43.71 -16.48
N ARG A 251 -5.80 43.18 -17.56
CA ARG A 251 -6.63 41.98 -17.45
C ARG A 251 -5.78 40.72 -17.18
N PRO A 252 -6.02 39.98 -16.08
CA PRO A 252 -5.26 38.76 -15.76
C PRO A 252 -5.58 37.60 -16.72
N PHE A 253 -6.82 37.55 -17.23
CA PHE A 253 -7.31 36.47 -18.10
C PHE A 253 -7.58 36.99 -19.52
N ALA A 254 -7.36 36.14 -20.53
CA ALA A 254 -7.68 36.45 -21.93
C ALA A 254 -9.20 36.34 -22.17
N ILE A 255 -9.96 37.35 -21.75
CA ILE A 255 -11.41 37.48 -21.98
C ILE A 255 -11.62 38.63 -22.98
N SER A 256 -12.65 38.57 -23.82
CA SER A 256 -13.00 39.68 -24.73
C SER A 256 -13.54 40.90 -23.96
N ASP A 257 -13.34 42.10 -24.48
CA ASP A 257 -13.78 43.34 -23.81
C ASP A 257 -15.29 43.38 -23.59
N ARG A 258 -16.06 42.82 -24.54
CA ARG A 258 -17.52 42.71 -24.44
C ARG A 258 -17.94 41.78 -23.30
N ALA A 259 -17.30 40.61 -23.18
CA ALA A 259 -17.61 39.67 -22.12
C ALA A 259 -17.20 40.22 -20.74
N ALA A 260 -16.04 40.88 -20.63
CA ALA A 260 -15.59 41.49 -19.38
C ALA A 260 -16.55 42.57 -18.86
N HIS A 261 -17.02 43.47 -19.74
CA HIS A 261 -18.03 44.46 -19.38
C HIS A 261 -19.36 43.80 -19.00
N TYR A 262 -19.84 42.85 -19.79
CA TYR A 262 -21.09 42.13 -19.54
C TYR A 262 -21.11 41.47 -18.16
N TRP A 263 -20.08 40.66 -17.84
CA TRP A 263 -19.98 39.94 -16.57
C TRP A 263 -19.78 40.88 -15.38
N SER A 264 -18.89 41.87 -15.50
CA SER A 264 -18.65 42.80 -14.39
C SER A 264 -19.90 43.60 -14.01
N LEU A 265 -20.70 44.03 -14.99
CA LEU A 265 -21.92 44.79 -14.74
C LEU A 265 -23.00 43.92 -14.08
N ARG A 266 -23.30 42.76 -14.67
CA ARG A 266 -24.37 41.88 -14.19
C ARG A 266 -24.07 41.31 -12.79
N LEU A 267 -22.82 40.92 -12.54
CA LEU A 267 -22.39 40.44 -11.21
C LEU A 267 -22.34 41.56 -10.17
N SER A 268 -21.99 42.79 -10.56
CA SER A 268 -22.04 43.96 -9.66
C SER A 268 -23.46 44.33 -9.28
N ILE A 269 -24.42 44.22 -10.22
CA ILE A 269 -25.86 44.42 -9.94
C ILE A 269 -26.35 43.34 -8.98
N LEU A 270 -26.05 42.06 -9.25
CA LEU A 270 -26.43 40.94 -8.38
C LEU A 270 -25.88 41.11 -6.96
N SER A 271 -24.57 41.42 -6.84
CA SER A 271 -23.93 41.69 -5.54
C SER A 271 -24.55 42.89 -4.82
N GLY A 272 -24.86 43.96 -5.56
CA GLY A 272 -25.55 45.14 -5.02
C GLY A 272 -26.94 44.82 -4.48
N MET A 273 -27.73 44.02 -5.20
CA MET A 273 -29.06 43.57 -4.75
C MET A 273 -28.95 42.71 -3.49
N ILE A 274 -28.01 41.77 -3.45
CA ILE A 274 -27.77 40.91 -2.29
C ILE A 274 -27.38 41.75 -1.08
N GLY A 275 -26.38 42.62 -1.20
CA GLY A 275 -25.89 43.37 -0.04
C GLY A 275 -26.80 44.51 0.39
N TYR A 276 -27.08 45.47 -0.48
CA TYR A 276 -27.90 46.62 -0.08
C TYR A 276 -29.37 46.25 0.14
N GLY A 277 -29.88 45.25 -0.58
CA GLY A 277 -31.22 44.73 -0.34
C GLY A 277 -31.33 44.01 1.00
N LEU A 278 -30.52 42.97 1.23
CA LEU A 278 -30.69 42.09 2.39
C LEU A 278 -29.98 42.59 3.66
N LEU A 279 -28.82 43.26 3.55
CA LEU A 279 -28.06 43.73 4.73
C LEU A 279 -28.45 45.13 5.18
N VAL A 280 -29.13 45.91 4.33
CA VAL A 280 -29.49 47.31 4.63
C VAL A 280 -31.00 47.51 4.57
N ALA A 281 -31.64 47.32 3.41
CA ALA A 281 -33.06 47.60 3.27
C ALA A 281 -33.93 46.73 4.18
N VAL A 282 -33.70 45.41 4.22
CA VAL A 282 -34.48 44.48 5.07
C VAL A 282 -34.39 44.82 6.58
N PRO A 283 -33.20 44.96 7.20
CA PRO A 283 -33.09 45.32 8.62
C PRO A 283 -33.68 46.70 8.93
N ILE A 284 -33.53 47.67 8.02
CA ILE A 284 -34.10 49.01 8.18
C ILE A 284 -35.63 48.94 8.20
N ILE A 285 -36.24 48.26 7.24
CA ILE A 285 -37.70 48.09 7.16
C ILE A 285 -38.21 47.30 8.38
N SER A 286 -37.51 46.24 8.76
CA SER A 286 -37.85 45.41 9.92
C SER A 286 -37.84 46.20 11.23
N ASN A 287 -36.89 47.12 11.42
CA ASN A 287 -36.73 47.88 12.65
C ASN A 287 -37.62 49.14 12.69
N GLN A 288 -37.82 49.81 11.55
CA GLN A 288 -38.53 51.08 11.48
C GLN A 288 -40.02 50.97 11.19
N VAL A 289 -40.43 49.96 10.40
CA VAL A 289 -41.84 49.78 10.01
C VAL A 289 -42.45 48.68 10.86
N ASN A 290 -42.10 47.43 10.56
CA ASN A 290 -42.54 46.25 11.30
C ASN A 290 -41.68 45.05 10.82
N VAL A 291 -41.41 44.10 11.72
CA VAL A 291 -40.72 42.83 11.42
C VAL A 291 -41.42 42.05 10.30
N GLN A 292 -42.76 42.08 10.27
CA GLN A 292 -43.57 41.43 9.23
C GLN A 292 -43.31 42.00 7.83
N ILE A 293 -43.26 43.32 7.72
CA ILE A 293 -43.02 44.02 6.45
C ILE A 293 -41.55 43.83 6.04
N GLY A 294 -40.62 43.78 7.01
CA GLY A 294 -39.23 43.40 6.77
C GLY A 294 -39.09 41.98 6.22
N ALA A 295 -39.83 41.01 6.77
CA ALA A 295 -39.86 39.64 6.28
C ALA A 295 -40.42 39.55 4.86
N LEU A 296 -41.52 40.26 4.56
CA LEU A 296 -42.09 40.34 3.21
C LEU A 296 -41.10 40.97 2.21
N ALA A 297 -40.43 42.06 2.61
CA ALA A 297 -39.39 42.70 1.80
C ALA A 297 -38.22 41.74 1.53
N ASN A 298 -37.80 40.97 2.53
CA ASN A 298 -36.78 39.94 2.38
C ASN A 298 -37.19 38.87 1.36
N VAL A 299 -38.42 38.36 1.43
CA VAL A 299 -38.95 37.39 0.45
C VAL A 299 -38.94 37.96 -0.95
N LEU A 300 -39.45 39.18 -1.15
CA LEU A 300 -39.53 39.81 -2.46
C LEU A 300 -38.14 40.09 -3.05
N ILE A 301 -37.23 40.66 -2.25
CA ILE A 301 -35.85 40.94 -2.67
C ILE A 301 -35.12 39.64 -3.01
N MET A 302 -35.26 38.61 -2.17
CA MET A 302 -34.61 37.32 -2.40
C MET A 302 -35.17 36.59 -3.64
N LEU A 303 -36.47 36.67 -3.89
CA LEU A 303 -37.09 36.14 -5.10
C LEU A 303 -36.57 36.88 -6.34
N CYS A 304 -36.47 38.21 -6.30
CA CYS A 304 -35.89 39.02 -7.37
C CYS A 304 -34.42 38.64 -7.65
N ILE A 305 -33.61 38.46 -6.59
CA ILE A 305 -32.22 38.00 -6.69
C ILE A 305 -32.15 36.63 -7.35
N THR A 306 -33.01 35.70 -6.93
CA THR A 306 -33.04 34.31 -7.43
C THR A 306 -33.47 34.26 -8.89
N VAL A 307 -34.54 34.97 -9.27
CA VAL A 307 -34.99 35.08 -10.66
C VAL A 307 -33.93 35.71 -11.54
N TRP A 308 -33.28 36.79 -11.08
CA TRP A 308 -32.19 37.42 -11.82
C TRP A 308 -30.98 36.49 -12.00
N ALA A 309 -30.61 35.75 -10.96
CA ALA A 309 -29.51 34.79 -11.01
C ALA A 309 -29.84 33.61 -11.97
N LEU A 310 -31.05 33.04 -11.87
CA LEU A 310 -31.50 31.98 -12.77
C LEU A 310 -31.54 32.45 -14.22
N TYR A 311 -32.10 33.64 -14.49
CA TYR A 311 -32.06 34.25 -15.82
C TYR A 311 -30.62 34.32 -16.35
N LEU A 312 -29.68 34.80 -15.52
CA LEU A 312 -28.27 34.94 -15.90
C LEU A 312 -27.61 33.57 -16.20
N ILE A 313 -27.89 32.55 -15.38
CA ILE A 313 -27.38 31.19 -15.53
C ILE A 313 -27.89 30.55 -16.84
N PHE A 314 -29.21 30.56 -17.06
CA PHE A 314 -29.81 29.91 -18.22
C PHE A 314 -29.53 30.66 -19.52
N HIS A 315 -29.52 31.99 -19.51
CA HIS A 315 -29.20 32.80 -20.68
C HIS A 315 -27.75 32.59 -21.16
N ASN A 316 -26.80 32.43 -20.23
CA ASN A 316 -25.39 32.23 -20.54
C ASN A 316 -24.96 30.76 -20.53
N LYS A 317 -25.92 29.81 -20.47
CA LYS A 317 -25.64 28.38 -20.31
C LYS A 317 -24.63 27.86 -21.33
N ARG A 318 -24.89 28.12 -22.61
CA ARG A 318 -24.08 27.63 -23.75
C ARG A 318 -22.67 28.21 -23.71
N ALA A 319 -22.55 29.52 -23.53
CA ALA A 319 -21.26 30.22 -23.54
C ALA A 319 -20.32 29.73 -22.41
N ILE A 320 -20.85 29.47 -21.21
CA ILE A 320 -20.04 28.95 -20.10
C ILE A 320 -19.69 27.48 -20.31
N THR A 321 -20.63 26.65 -20.77
CA THR A 321 -20.35 25.23 -21.06
C THR A 321 -19.27 25.09 -22.13
N GLU A 322 -19.32 25.85 -23.22
CA GLU A 322 -18.26 25.87 -24.24
C GLU A 322 -16.93 26.35 -23.66
N GLY A 323 -16.94 27.39 -22.82
CA GLY A 323 -15.74 27.88 -22.13
C GLY A 323 -15.10 26.82 -21.21
N LEU A 324 -15.92 26.07 -20.47
CA LEU A 324 -15.46 24.96 -19.62
C LEU A 324 -14.93 23.79 -20.46
N LEU A 325 -15.56 23.45 -21.57
CA LEU A 325 -15.07 22.41 -22.49
C LEU A 325 -13.71 22.80 -23.11
N HIS A 326 -13.56 24.05 -23.55
CA HIS A 326 -12.26 24.56 -24.03
C HIS A 326 -11.19 24.56 -22.93
N LEU A 327 -11.57 24.86 -21.68
CA LEU A 327 -10.66 24.74 -20.54
C LEU A 327 -10.27 23.28 -20.31
N ALA A 328 -11.22 22.34 -20.45
CA ALA A 328 -10.97 20.92 -20.33
C ALA A 328 -9.98 20.42 -21.40
N ASP A 329 -10.06 20.91 -22.63
CA ASP A 329 -9.16 20.53 -23.72
C ASP A 329 -7.72 21.03 -23.52
N ARG A 330 -7.54 22.17 -22.85
CA ARG A 330 -6.21 22.71 -22.48
C ARG A 330 -5.68 22.12 -21.17
N SER A 331 -6.54 21.47 -20.40
CA SER A 331 -6.16 20.87 -19.12
C SER A 331 -5.56 19.47 -19.32
N LEU A 332 -4.81 18.99 -18.32
CA LEU A 332 -4.28 17.63 -18.33
C LEU A 332 -5.43 16.61 -18.42
N ALA A 333 -5.20 15.47 -19.08
CA ALA A 333 -6.21 14.46 -19.39
C ALA A 333 -7.12 14.08 -18.20
N PHE A 334 -6.57 14.03 -16.99
CA PHE A 334 -7.33 13.76 -15.77
C PHE A 334 -8.30 14.90 -15.39
N PHE A 335 -7.84 16.16 -15.36
CA PHE A 335 -8.71 17.32 -15.08
C PHE A 335 -9.73 17.54 -16.17
N SER A 336 -9.38 17.19 -17.41
CA SER A 336 -10.29 17.28 -18.55
C SER A 336 -11.59 16.50 -18.28
N LEU A 337 -11.49 15.30 -17.69
CA LEU A 337 -12.65 14.49 -17.32
C LEU A 337 -13.56 15.22 -16.31
N PHE A 338 -13.00 15.75 -15.22
CA PHE A 338 -13.79 16.43 -14.18
C PHE A 338 -14.38 17.74 -14.68
N ILE A 339 -13.62 18.53 -15.45
CA ILE A 339 -14.11 19.79 -16.02
C ILE A 339 -15.21 19.50 -17.04
N ARG A 340 -15.08 18.45 -17.87
CA ARG A 340 -16.15 18.01 -18.80
C ARG A 340 -17.40 17.58 -18.04
N ALA A 341 -17.26 16.73 -17.01
CA ALA A 341 -18.38 16.33 -16.17
C ALA A 341 -19.06 17.55 -15.51
N PHE A 342 -18.27 18.46 -14.95
CA PHE A 342 -18.75 19.71 -14.36
C PHE A 342 -19.43 20.61 -15.41
N ALA A 343 -18.92 20.69 -16.64
CA ALA A 343 -19.51 21.47 -17.72
C ALA A 343 -20.94 21.02 -18.09
N LEU A 344 -21.28 19.76 -17.82
CA LEU A 344 -22.63 19.22 -18.00
C LEU A 344 -23.58 19.64 -16.88
N VAL A 345 -23.10 19.71 -15.63
CA VAL A 345 -23.95 19.88 -14.43
C VAL A 345 -23.85 21.27 -13.76
N TRP A 346 -22.92 22.14 -14.16
CA TRP A 346 -22.64 23.40 -13.46
C TRP A 346 -23.88 24.30 -13.29
N HIS A 347 -24.75 24.35 -14.30
CA HIS A 347 -25.94 25.20 -14.29
C HIS A 347 -26.98 24.69 -13.28
N TRP A 348 -27.08 23.37 -13.07
CA TRP A 348 -27.91 22.78 -12.01
C TRP A 348 -27.33 23.08 -10.63
N LEU A 349 -26.01 22.94 -10.45
CA LEU A 349 -25.35 23.25 -9.18
C LEU A 349 -25.49 24.74 -8.83
N ALA A 350 -25.29 25.63 -9.79
CA ALA A 350 -25.46 27.07 -9.61
C ALA A 350 -26.92 27.45 -9.35
N SER A 351 -27.87 26.81 -10.03
CA SER A 351 -29.30 27.03 -9.76
C SER A 351 -29.68 26.56 -8.37
N ALA A 352 -29.23 25.36 -7.98
CA ALA A 352 -29.43 24.81 -6.64
C ALA A 352 -28.86 25.74 -5.57
N TYR A 353 -27.67 26.31 -5.77
CA TYR A 353 -27.08 27.29 -4.86
C TYR A 353 -28.03 28.47 -4.58
N PHE A 354 -28.58 29.11 -5.63
CA PHE A 354 -29.46 30.27 -5.45
C PHE A 354 -30.85 29.88 -4.93
N ILE A 355 -31.37 28.71 -5.30
CA ILE A 355 -32.64 28.18 -4.77
C ILE A 355 -32.51 27.87 -3.27
N VAL A 356 -31.43 27.20 -2.86
CA VAL A 356 -31.13 26.88 -1.46
C VAL A 356 -30.88 28.16 -0.67
N LEU A 357 -30.17 29.13 -1.23
CA LEU A 357 -30.01 30.46 -0.63
C LEU A 357 -31.36 31.15 -0.43
N CYS A 358 -32.23 31.11 -1.45
CA CYS A 358 -33.58 31.65 -1.36
C CYS A 358 -34.35 30.98 -0.22
N PHE A 359 -34.39 29.66 -0.23
CA PHE A 359 -35.10 28.86 0.77
C PHE A 359 -34.61 29.15 2.19
N PHE A 360 -33.30 29.03 2.46
CA PHE A 360 -32.77 29.30 3.81
C PHE A 360 -32.94 30.75 4.24
N SER A 361 -32.88 31.70 3.32
CA SER A 361 -33.09 33.11 3.63
C SER A 361 -34.55 33.45 3.95
N LEU A 362 -35.53 32.60 3.63
CA LEU A 362 -36.91 32.77 4.09
C LEU A 362 -37.02 32.50 5.59
N PHE A 363 -36.28 31.51 6.11
CA PHE A 363 -36.41 31.05 7.50
C PHE A 363 -35.38 31.67 8.44
N ASP A 364 -34.18 31.96 7.95
CA ASP A 364 -33.11 32.62 8.72
C ASP A 364 -32.36 33.63 7.84
N PRO A 365 -32.93 34.84 7.64
CA PRO A 365 -32.36 35.86 6.75
C PRO A 365 -30.92 36.27 7.11
N GLY A 366 -30.59 36.26 8.41
CA GLY A 366 -29.30 36.74 8.92
C GLY A 366 -28.18 35.70 8.85
N ASN A 367 -28.46 34.45 9.20
CA ASN A 367 -27.42 33.41 9.24
C ASN A 367 -27.23 32.70 7.91
N SER A 368 -28.27 32.62 7.06
CA SER A 368 -28.18 31.96 5.74
C SER A 368 -27.11 32.57 4.85
N LEU A 369 -27.03 33.91 4.76
CA LEU A 369 -26.00 34.62 4.00
C LEU A 369 -24.59 34.37 4.56
N LYS A 370 -24.43 34.43 5.89
CA LYS A 370 -23.14 34.18 6.55
C LYS A 370 -22.67 32.75 6.31
N PHE A 371 -23.57 31.78 6.48
CA PHE A 371 -23.31 30.37 6.20
C PHE A 371 -22.91 30.16 4.74
N MET A 372 -23.70 30.66 3.80
CA MET A 372 -23.48 30.48 2.36
C MET A 372 -22.14 31.10 1.92
N MET A 373 -21.84 32.30 2.40
CA MET A 373 -20.55 32.97 2.13
C MET A 373 -19.38 32.21 2.74
N GLY A 374 -19.51 31.72 3.98
CA GLY A 374 -18.50 30.91 4.65
C GLY A 374 -18.24 29.59 3.91
N ALA A 375 -19.30 28.87 3.54
CA ALA A 375 -19.23 27.62 2.77
C ALA A 375 -18.61 27.83 1.39
N THR A 376 -18.97 28.92 0.70
CA THR A 376 -18.41 29.26 -0.62
C THR A 376 -16.92 29.60 -0.53
N PHE A 377 -16.52 30.39 0.46
CA PHE A 377 -15.11 30.75 0.66
C PHE A 377 -14.26 29.52 1.00
N ARG A 378 -14.73 28.67 1.92
CA ARG A 378 -14.09 27.38 2.24
C ARG A 378 -14.01 26.48 0.99
N SER A 379 -15.09 26.40 0.20
CA SER A 379 -15.11 25.62 -1.04
C SER A 379 -14.07 26.11 -2.06
N LEU A 380 -13.96 27.44 -2.24
CA LEU A 380 -12.97 28.04 -3.13
C LEU A 380 -11.54 27.75 -2.64
N ALA A 381 -11.29 27.84 -1.33
CA ALA A 381 -10.01 27.51 -0.73
C ALA A 381 -9.64 26.03 -0.92
N ILE A 382 -10.57 25.11 -0.67
CA ILE A 382 -10.38 23.66 -0.85
C ILE A 382 -10.06 23.34 -2.31
N VAL A 383 -10.84 23.86 -3.26
CA VAL A 383 -10.62 23.64 -4.69
C VAL A 383 -9.28 24.24 -5.14
N GLY A 384 -8.93 25.43 -4.65
CA GLY A 384 -7.65 26.09 -4.94
C GLY A 384 -6.45 25.29 -4.44
N ILE A 385 -6.48 24.83 -3.19
CA ILE A 385 -5.43 23.99 -2.61
C ILE A 385 -5.32 22.66 -3.35
N ALA A 386 -6.45 22.00 -3.62
CA ALA A 386 -6.47 20.73 -4.36
C ALA A 386 -5.90 20.88 -5.78
N ALA A 387 -6.25 21.96 -6.48
CA ALA A 387 -5.68 22.28 -7.80
C ALA A 387 -4.17 22.55 -7.73
N PHE A 388 -3.72 23.28 -6.70
CA PHE A 388 -2.29 23.56 -6.48
C PHE A 388 -1.49 22.28 -6.20
N VAL A 389 -1.93 21.45 -5.27
CA VAL A 389 -1.30 20.16 -4.92
C VAL A 389 -1.25 19.26 -6.15
N SER A 390 -2.35 19.14 -6.88
CA SER A 390 -2.43 18.34 -8.11
C SER A 390 -1.50 18.86 -9.22
N GLY A 391 -1.35 20.19 -9.35
CA GLY A 391 -0.39 20.82 -10.25
C GLY A 391 1.07 20.53 -9.86
N LEU A 392 1.37 20.52 -8.56
CA LEU A 392 2.70 20.17 -8.04
C LEU A 392 3.04 18.70 -8.32
N LEU A 393 2.11 17.79 -8.05
CA LEU A 393 2.22 16.37 -8.39
C LEU A 393 2.41 16.15 -9.90
N SER A 394 1.77 16.98 -10.74
CA SER A 394 1.93 16.93 -12.20
C SER A 394 3.32 17.33 -12.66
N ARG A 395 3.89 18.38 -12.06
CA ARG A 395 5.28 18.80 -12.32
C ARG A 395 6.29 17.75 -11.86
N TRP A 396 6.01 17.07 -10.74
CA TRP A 396 6.86 15.99 -10.24
C TRP A 396 6.83 14.76 -11.14
N LEU A 397 5.67 14.42 -11.71
CA LEU A 397 5.54 13.32 -12.66
C LEU A 397 6.42 13.49 -13.91
N ALA A 398 6.72 14.73 -14.30
CA ALA A 398 7.58 15.03 -15.44
C ALA A 398 9.09 14.86 -15.13
N LYS A 399 9.48 14.76 -13.85
CA LYS A 399 10.87 14.50 -13.44
C LYS A 399 11.10 13.01 -13.31
N THR A 400 11.66 12.38 -14.35
CA THR A 400 12.08 10.97 -14.30
C THR A 400 13.36 10.81 -13.47
N ILE A 401 13.43 9.79 -12.63
CA ILE A 401 14.67 9.46 -11.93
C ILE A 401 15.62 8.80 -12.93
N THR A 402 16.80 9.41 -13.11
CA THR A 402 17.92 8.82 -13.84
C THR A 402 18.89 8.21 -12.84
N LEU A 403 19.13 6.90 -12.93
CA LEU A 403 20.08 6.20 -12.06
C LEU A 403 21.53 6.53 -12.49
N SER A 404 22.47 6.45 -11.54
CA SER A 404 23.91 6.60 -11.83
C SER A 404 24.38 5.60 -12.90
N PRO A 405 25.32 5.97 -13.80
CA PRO A 405 25.79 5.10 -14.88
C PRO A 405 26.27 3.74 -14.42
N HIS A 406 26.84 3.64 -13.21
CA HIS A 406 27.30 2.36 -12.64
C HIS A 406 26.14 1.44 -12.23
N VAL A 407 25.07 1.99 -11.65
CA VAL A 407 23.88 1.23 -11.21
C VAL A 407 23.02 0.82 -12.40
N GLN A 408 22.90 1.69 -13.40
CA GLN A 408 22.17 1.40 -14.64
C GLN A 408 22.83 0.26 -15.43
N ARG A 409 24.16 0.16 -15.39
CA ARG A 409 24.90 -0.96 -16.00
C ARG A 409 24.62 -2.28 -15.29
N SER A 410 24.59 -2.29 -13.96
CA SER A 410 24.31 -3.51 -13.18
C SER A 410 22.83 -3.92 -13.23
N TYR A 411 21.90 -2.97 -13.45
CA TYR A 411 20.45 -3.19 -13.39
C TYR A 411 19.67 -2.36 -14.44
N PRO A 412 19.69 -2.74 -15.73
CA PRO A 412 19.16 -1.91 -16.81
C PRO A 412 17.64 -1.70 -16.75
N GLU A 413 16.87 -2.67 -16.26
CA GLU A 413 15.40 -2.59 -16.14
C GLU A 413 14.92 -1.90 -14.85
N LEU A 414 15.81 -1.67 -13.88
CA LEU A 414 15.44 -1.08 -12.58
C LEU A 414 14.91 0.35 -12.75
N GLN A 415 15.52 1.13 -13.65
CA GLN A 415 15.07 2.50 -13.94
C GLN A 415 13.65 2.53 -14.49
N LYS A 416 13.32 1.61 -15.41
CA LYS A 416 12.00 1.54 -16.04
C LYS A 416 10.93 1.14 -15.03
N ARG A 417 11.22 0.15 -14.18
CA ARG A 417 10.33 -0.28 -13.10
C ARG A 417 10.11 0.85 -12.09
N LEU A 418 11.19 1.46 -11.58
CA LEU A 418 11.10 2.54 -10.60
C LEU A 418 10.29 3.73 -11.12
N ASN A 419 10.56 4.18 -12.35
CA ASN A 419 9.79 5.26 -12.97
C ASN A 419 8.32 4.86 -13.21
N GLY A 420 8.04 3.58 -13.50
CA GLY A 420 6.69 3.04 -13.57
C GLY A 420 5.95 3.13 -12.23
N TRP A 421 6.57 2.64 -11.14
CA TRP A 421 6.01 2.72 -9.79
C TRP A 421 5.75 4.16 -9.34
N ILE A 422 6.72 5.06 -9.55
CA ILE A 422 6.56 6.49 -9.23
C ILE A 422 5.38 7.08 -10.02
N SER A 423 5.25 6.74 -11.31
CA SER A 423 4.13 7.21 -12.13
C SER A 423 2.78 6.76 -11.59
N VAL A 424 2.66 5.49 -11.20
CA VAL A 424 1.45 4.93 -10.61
C VAL A 424 1.14 5.59 -9.26
N SER A 425 2.12 5.67 -8.35
CA SER A 425 1.95 6.28 -7.03
C SER A 425 1.50 7.74 -7.11
N LEU A 426 2.07 8.52 -8.05
CA LEU A 426 1.67 9.92 -8.26
C LEU A 426 0.25 10.05 -8.85
N LYS A 427 -0.19 9.12 -9.70
CA LYS A 427 -1.58 9.08 -10.20
C LYS A 427 -2.55 8.77 -9.06
N VAL A 428 -2.22 7.80 -8.21
CA VAL A 428 -3.02 7.43 -7.03
C VAL A 428 -3.08 8.59 -6.03
N ALA A 429 -1.95 9.22 -5.70
CA ALA A 429 -1.91 10.37 -4.79
C ALA A 429 -2.78 11.54 -5.31
N ARG A 430 -2.79 11.77 -6.62
CA ARG A 430 -3.66 12.78 -7.24
C ARG A 430 -5.13 12.42 -7.14
N PHE A 431 -5.49 11.17 -7.42
CA PHE A 431 -6.86 10.68 -7.26
C PHE A 431 -7.33 10.86 -5.82
N LEU A 432 -6.51 10.47 -4.85
CA LEU A 432 -6.78 10.63 -3.41
C LEU A 432 -6.94 12.11 -3.03
N THR A 433 -6.13 13.01 -3.60
CA THR A 433 -6.29 14.47 -3.40
C THR A 433 -7.68 14.96 -3.84
N VAL A 434 -8.21 14.46 -4.95
CA VAL A 434 -9.56 14.81 -5.43
C VAL A 434 -10.64 14.23 -4.51
N CYS A 435 -10.51 12.97 -4.09
CA CYS A 435 -11.45 12.37 -3.15
C CYS A 435 -11.51 13.16 -1.83
N VAL A 436 -10.36 13.49 -1.25
CA VAL A 436 -10.26 14.29 -0.03
C VAL A 436 -10.86 15.69 -0.26
N ALA A 437 -10.59 16.33 -1.41
CA ALA A 437 -11.17 17.63 -1.73
C ALA A 437 -12.71 17.56 -1.81
N ILE A 438 -13.28 16.49 -2.36
CA ILE A 438 -14.74 16.28 -2.40
C ILE A 438 -15.30 16.09 -0.98
N MET A 439 -14.65 15.30 -0.13
CA MET A 439 -15.10 15.11 1.26
C MET A 439 -15.02 16.40 2.08
N LEU A 440 -13.94 17.18 1.90
CA LEU A 440 -13.80 18.50 2.51
C LEU A 440 -14.84 19.50 1.98
N LEU A 441 -15.22 19.42 0.69
CA LEU A 441 -16.30 20.21 0.13
C LEU A 441 -17.63 19.86 0.81
N LEU A 442 -17.97 18.57 0.91
CA LEU A 442 -19.17 18.14 1.62
C LEU A 442 -19.18 18.64 3.09
N SER A 443 -18.01 18.69 3.72
CA SER A 443 -17.84 19.24 5.07
C SER A 443 -17.97 20.76 5.15
N ALA A 444 -17.46 21.49 4.16
CA ALA A 444 -17.67 22.94 4.08
C ALA A 444 -19.15 23.32 3.95
N TRP A 445 -19.97 22.45 3.36
CA TRP A 445 -21.41 22.60 3.20
C TRP A 445 -22.24 22.02 4.36
N GLY A 446 -21.60 21.46 5.39
CA GLY A 446 -22.30 20.87 6.54
C GLY A 446 -23.06 19.59 6.22
N LEU A 447 -22.83 18.97 5.05
CA LEU A 447 -23.45 17.71 4.64
C LEU A 447 -22.76 16.49 5.28
N PHE A 448 -21.50 16.65 5.69
CA PHE A 448 -20.67 15.57 6.22
C PHE A 448 -19.59 16.12 7.14
N ASP A 449 -19.39 15.57 8.33
CA ASP A 449 -18.29 16.00 9.20
C ASP A 449 -17.02 15.18 8.92
N PHE A 450 -16.14 15.71 8.07
CA PHE A 450 -14.89 15.06 7.70
C PHE A 450 -13.96 14.85 8.88
N TRP A 451 -13.83 15.84 9.77
CA TRP A 451 -12.90 15.76 10.89
C TRP A 451 -13.34 14.75 11.93
N ASN A 452 -14.65 14.72 12.22
CA ASN A 452 -15.21 13.74 13.13
C ASN A 452 -15.16 12.32 12.54
N TRP A 453 -15.49 12.15 11.25
CA TRP A 453 -15.38 10.84 10.60
C TRP A 453 -13.93 10.32 10.56
N LEU A 454 -12.96 11.21 10.35
CA LEU A 454 -11.53 10.87 10.28
C LEU A 454 -10.94 10.43 11.63
N HIS A 455 -11.36 11.04 12.75
CA HIS A 455 -10.79 10.77 14.07
C HIS A 455 -11.61 9.83 14.95
N ASN A 456 -12.95 9.85 14.85
CA ASN A 456 -13.83 9.19 15.82
C ASN A 456 -14.81 8.19 15.16
N GLY A 457 -14.75 8.04 13.83
CA GLY A 457 -15.71 7.25 13.07
C GLY A 457 -15.09 6.06 12.33
N ALA A 458 -15.86 5.49 11.40
CA ALA A 458 -15.38 4.47 10.47
C ALA A 458 -14.19 4.94 9.59
N GLY A 459 -13.94 6.24 9.52
CA GLY A 459 -12.84 6.82 8.75
C GLY A 459 -11.47 6.44 9.29
N GLU A 460 -11.28 6.41 10.61
CA GLU A 460 -10.00 5.99 11.22
C GLU A 460 -9.63 4.57 10.78
N LYS A 461 -10.56 3.63 10.93
CA LYS A 461 -10.38 2.23 10.49
C LYS A 461 -10.13 2.13 8.99
N THR A 462 -10.87 2.90 8.18
CA THR A 462 -10.70 2.88 6.71
C THR A 462 -9.33 3.42 6.30
N VAL A 463 -8.85 4.48 6.96
CA VAL A 463 -7.54 5.07 6.71
C VAL A 463 -6.42 4.13 7.18
N ASP A 464 -6.56 3.50 8.35
CA ASP A 464 -5.61 2.49 8.83
C ASP A 464 -5.49 1.31 7.85
N ILE A 465 -6.62 0.74 7.42
CA ILE A 465 -6.65 -0.35 6.42
C ILE A 465 -5.99 0.09 5.11
N LEU A 466 -6.30 1.30 4.60
CA LEU A 466 -5.69 1.83 3.37
C LEU A 466 -4.17 2.00 3.50
N ILE A 467 -3.69 2.49 4.64
CA ILE A 467 -2.26 2.65 4.91
C ILE A 467 -1.56 1.29 4.95
N ARG A 468 -2.14 0.30 5.65
CA ARG A 468 -1.61 -1.06 5.70
C ARG A 468 -1.53 -1.70 4.32
N ILE A 469 -2.62 -1.64 3.54
CA ILE A 469 -2.65 -2.15 2.17
C ILE A 469 -1.58 -1.46 1.31
N ALA A 470 -1.44 -0.13 1.42
CA ALA A 470 -0.42 0.62 0.69
C ALA A 470 1.00 0.18 1.07
N LEU A 471 1.28 -0.05 2.36
CA LEU A 471 2.56 -0.56 2.85
C LEU A 471 2.83 -1.98 2.35
N ILE A 472 1.85 -2.88 2.41
CA ILE A 472 1.96 -4.26 1.92
C ILE A 472 2.30 -4.26 0.44
N LEU A 473 1.57 -3.50 -0.37
CA LEU A 473 1.84 -3.37 -1.81
C LEU A 473 3.22 -2.76 -2.07
N PHE A 474 3.64 -1.77 -1.28
CA PHE A 474 4.95 -1.14 -1.39
C PHE A 474 6.10 -2.11 -1.07
N PHE A 475 6.02 -2.87 0.03
CA PHE A 475 7.04 -3.86 0.37
C PHE A 475 7.05 -5.03 -0.62
N SER A 476 5.88 -5.49 -1.08
CA SER A 476 5.77 -6.51 -2.13
C SER A 476 6.41 -6.04 -3.45
N ALA A 477 6.15 -4.80 -3.85
CA ALA A 477 6.77 -4.16 -5.01
C ALA A 477 8.29 -4.14 -4.93
N ILE A 478 8.82 -3.72 -3.78
CA ILE A 478 10.25 -3.64 -3.52
C ILE A 478 10.86 -5.04 -3.52
N GLY A 479 10.25 -5.99 -2.80
CA GLY A 479 10.69 -7.38 -2.75
C GLY A 479 10.76 -8.00 -4.15
N TRP A 480 9.69 -7.86 -4.94
CA TRP A 480 9.67 -8.30 -6.34
C TRP A 480 10.75 -7.63 -7.18
N THR A 481 10.90 -6.30 -7.05
CA THR A 481 11.87 -5.54 -7.84
C THR A 481 13.30 -5.99 -7.51
N ILE A 482 13.64 -6.16 -6.23
CA ILE A 482 14.96 -6.64 -5.78
C ILE A 482 15.21 -8.06 -6.30
N LEU A 483 14.29 -9.01 -6.07
CA LEU A 483 14.46 -10.40 -6.48
C LEU A 483 14.59 -10.54 -7.99
N ALA A 484 13.71 -9.88 -8.75
CA ALA A 484 13.78 -9.92 -10.20
C ALA A 484 15.06 -9.26 -10.72
N SER A 485 15.54 -8.19 -10.08
CA SER A 485 16.80 -7.52 -10.42
C SER A 485 18.02 -8.39 -10.12
N LEU A 486 18.02 -9.17 -9.02
CA LEU A 486 19.08 -10.14 -8.71
C LEU A 486 19.15 -11.27 -9.74
N ILE A 487 18.00 -11.80 -10.16
CA ILE A 487 17.93 -12.84 -11.19
C ILE A 487 18.41 -12.30 -12.54
N GLU A 488 18.03 -11.07 -12.88
CA GLU A 488 18.38 -10.42 -14.15
C GLU A 488 19.87 -10.06 -14.22
N ASN A 489 20.48 -9.63 -13.11
CA ASN A 489 21.93 -9.43 -13.00
C ASN A 489 22.71 -10.74 -13.23
N ARG A 490 22.16 -11.89 -12.81
CA ARG A 490 22.72 -13.21 -13.13
C ARG A 490 22.52 -13.63 -14.59
N LEU A 491 21.60 -12.97 -15.32
CA LEU A 491 21.31 -13.21 -16.74
C LEU A 491 22.05 -12.26 -17.68
N SER A 492 22.35 -11.05 -17.22
CA SER A 492 22.97 -10.01 -18.04
C SER A 492 24.43 -10.37 -18.33
N SER A 493 24.72 -10.51 -19.62
CA SER A 493 26.08 -10.54 -20.15
C SER A 493 26.74 -9.20 -19.84
N ASP A 494 27.87 -9.23 -19.15
CA ASP A 494 28.72 -8.07 -19.04
C ASP A 494 29.46 -7.89 -20.38
N ILE A 495 29.58 -6.64 -20.83
CA ILE A 495 30.31 -6.26 -22.06
C ILE A 495 31.84 -6.51 -21.88
N HIS A 496 32.28 -6.96 -20.70
CA HIS A 496 33.67 -7.17 -20.31
C HIS A 496 34.07 -8.66 -20.14
N GLY A 497 33.49 -9.58 -20.92
CA GLY A 497 34.08 -10.91 -21.13
C GLY A 497 33.66 -12.02 -20.17
N ARG A 498 32.50 -11.90 -19.49
CA ARG A 498 31.90 -13.07 -18.83
C ARG A 498 31.22 -13.96 -19.88
N PRO A 499 31.49 -15.28 -19.90
CA PRO A 499 30.85 -16.18 -20.85
C PRO A 499 29.32 -16.12 -20.68
N LEU A 500 28.59 -16.05 -21.79
CA LEU A 500 27.13 -16.05 -21.77
C LEU A 500 26.65 -17.25 -20.95
N PRO A 501 25.68 -17.07 -20.03
CA PRO A 501 25.04 -18.20 -19.37
C PRO A 501 24.53 -19.16 -20.44
N SER A 502 24.84 -20.45 -20.29
CA SER A 502 24.36 -21.48 -21.23
C SER A 502 22.84 -21.35 -21.44
N ALA A 503 22.33 -21.77 -22.60
CA ALA A 503 20.88 -21.74 -22.87
C ALA A 503 20.05 -22.38 -21.75
N ARG A 504 20.60 -23.40 -21.07
CA ARG A 504 20.02 -24.06 -19.88
C ARG A 504 19.94 -23.16 -18.65
N ALA A 505 20.95 -22.32 -18.40
CA ALA A 505 20.93 -21.40 -17.26
C ALA A 505 19.86 -20.32 -17.44
N ARG A 506 19.73 -19.78 -18.66
CA ARG A 506 18.72 -18.75 -18.98
C ARG A 506 17.29 -19.26 -18.81
N THR A 507 16.99 -20.48 -19.26
CA THR A 507 15.67 -21.08 -19.08
C THR A 507 15.37 -21.33 -17.60
N LEU A 508 16.33 -21.89 -16.84
CA LEU A 508 16.19 -22.16 -15.41
C LEU A 508 15.93 -20.89 -14.59
N LEU A 509 16.71 -19.84 -14.80
CA LEU A 509 16.54 -18.55 -14.11
C LEU A 509 15.21 -17.86 -14.47
N THR A 510 14.73 -18.03 -15.70
CA THR A 510 13.40 -17.53 -16.11
C THR A 510 12.28 -18.28 -15.40
N LEU A 511 12.41 -19.61 -15.25
CA LEU A 511 11.47 -20.42 -14.45
C LEU A 511 11.46 -20.00 -12.98
N PHE A 512 12.64 -19.77 -12.37
CA PHE A 512 12.73 -19.26 -11.00
C PHE A 512 12.06 -17.89 -10.84
N ARG A 513 12.29 -16.96 -11.78
CA ARG A 513 11.64 -15.65 -11.76
C ARG A 513 10.11 -15.76 -11.78
N ASN A 514 9.58 -16.63 -12.65
CA ASN A 514 8.14 -16.83 -12.77
C ASN A 514 7.57 -17.51 -11.52
N ALA A 515 8.25 -18.51 -10.96
CA ALA A 515 7.84 -19.15 -9.72
C ALA A 515 7.81 -18.15 -8.54
N LEU A 516 8.85 -17.32 -8.39
CA LEU A 516 8.89 -16.25 -7.39
C LEU A 516 7.78 -15.22 -7.58
N ALA A 517 7.45 -14.87 -8.83
CA ALA A 517 6.33 -13.98 -9.14
C ALA A 517 5.01 -14.55 -8.64
N VAL A 518 4.75 -15.84 -8.89
CA VAL A 518 3.52 -16.53 -8.46
C VAL A 518 3.45 -16.60 -6.93
N VAL A 519 4.55 -16.94 -6.26
CA VAL A 519 4.59 -17.02 -4.78
C VAL A 519 4.36 -15.65 -4.15
N ILE A 520 5.10 -14.62 -4.57
CA ILE A 520 4.99 -13.27 -4.01
C ILE A 520 3.59 -12.70 -4.28
N SER A 521 3.05 -12.86 -5.49
CA SER A 521 1.70 -12.37 -5.81
C SER A 521 0.63 -13.08 -4.99
N THR A 522 0.70 -14.41 -4.84
CA THR A 522 -0.27 -15.18 -4.03
C THR A 522 -0.25 -14.73 -2.57
N ILE A 523 0.93 -14.62 -1.96
CA ILE A 523 1.08 -14.14 -0.58
C ILE A 523 0.56 -12.70 -0.44
N THR A 524 0.90 -11.82 -1.39
CA THR A 524 0.44 -10.42 -1.37
C THR A 524 -1.09 -10.35 -1.42
N ILE A 525 -1.72 -11.12 -2.30
CA ILE A 525 -3.18 -11.19 -2.43
C ILE A 525 -3.80 -11.68 -1.11
N MET A 526 -3.25 -12.74 -0.50
CA MET A 526 -3.74 -13.26 0.77
C MET A 526 -3.69 -12.20 1.88
N ILE A 527 -2.56 -11.50 2.04
CA ILE A 527 -2.42 -10.47 3.08
C ILE A 527 -3.39 -9.31 2.82
N VAL A 528 -3.52 -8.85 1.57
CA VAL A 528 -4.46 -7.77 1.21
C VAL A 528 -5.91 -8.18 1.49
N LEU A 529 -6.30 -9.41 1.18
CA LEU A 529 -7.64 -9.93 1.49
C LEU A 529 -7.90 -9.95 3.00
N SER A 530 -6.90 -10.35 3.81
CA SER A 530 -6.99 -10.34 5.27
C SER A 530 -7.21 -8.93 5.83
N GLU A 531 -6.53 -7.92 5.30
CA GLU A 531 -6.69 -6.52 5.73
C GLU A 531 -8.07 -5.94 5.38
N ILE A 532 -8.70 -6.44 4.31
CA ILE A 532 -10.09 -6.07 3.93
C ILE A 532 -11.13 -6.83 4.78
N GLY A 533 -10.69 -7.68 5.71
CA GLY A 533 -11.55 -8.45 6.61
C GLY A 533 -12.06 -9.77 6.02
N VAL A 534 -11.50 -10.23 4.89
CA VAL A 534 -11.81 -11.55 4.33
C VAL A 534 -11.09 -12.62 5.16
N ASN A 535 -11.83 -13.62 5.65
CA ASN A 535 -11.23 -14.75 6.35
C ASN A 535 -10.38 -15.59 5.40
N ILE A 536 -9.05 -15.51 5.55
CA ILE A 536 -8.09 -16.23 4.71
C ILE A 536 -7.84 -17.68 5.16
N ALA A 537 -8.45 -18.18 6.23
CA ALA A 537 -8.18 -19.54 6.73
C ALA A 537 -8.42 -20.64 5.67
N PRO A 538 -9.52 -20.62 4.87
CA PRO A 538 -9.69 -21.60 3.80
C PRO A 538 -8.64 -21.47 2.69
N LEU A 539 -8.26 -20.24 2.36
CA LEU A 539 -7.24 -19.95 1.34
C LEU A 539 -5.85 -20.40 1.80
N LEU A 540 -5.53 -20.19 3.09
CA LEU A 540 -4.32 -20.65 3.74
C LEU A 540 -4.27 -22.19 3.82
N ALA A 541 -5.40 -22.84 4.11
CA ALA A 541 -5.51 -24.30 4.09
C ALA A 541 -5.27 -24.87 2.68
N GLY A 542 -5.87 -24.27 1.64
CA GLY A 542 -5.66 -24.67 0.26
C GLY A 542 -4.21 -24.44 -0.22
N ALA A 543 -3.64 -23.27 0.06
CA ALA A 543 -2.24 -22.97 -0.22
C ALA A 543 -1.28 -23.89 0.56
N GLY A 544 -1.61 -24.21 1.80
CA GLY A 544 -0.87 -25.16 2.64
C GLY A 544 -0.88 -26.57 2.07
N ALA A 545 -2.04 -27.07 1.61
CA ALA A 545 -2.15 -28.38 0.97
C ALA A 545 -1.34 -28.46 -0.34
N LEU A 546 -1.40 -27.41 -1.17
CA LEU A 546 -0.56 -27.31 -2.37
C LEU A 546 0.93 -27.26 -2.02
N GLY A 547 1.30 -26.49 -0.99
CA GLY A 547 2.66 -26.42 -0.48
C GLY A 547 3.18 -27.78 0.00
N LEU A 548 2.35 -28.55 0.69
CA LEU A 548 2.68 -29.92 1.11
C LEU A 548 2.91 -30.84 -0.08
N ALA A 549 2.06 -30.79 -1.11
CA ALA A 549 2.25 -31.58 -2.33
C ALA A 549 3.59 -31.26 -3.03
N ILE A 550 3.94 -29.98 -3.14
CA ILE A 550 5.23 -29.54 -3.69
C ILE A 550 6.40 -29.99 -2.80
N SER A 551 6.23 -29.96 -1.48
CA SER A 551 7.27 -30.37 -0.53
C SER A 551 7.61 -31.86 -0.67
N PHE A 552 6.59 -32.72 -0.79
CA PHE A 552 6.81 -34.15 -1.03
C PHE A 552 7.42 -34.40 -2.42
N GLY A 553 6.99 -33.68 -3.45
CA GLY A 553 7.54 -33.82 -4.80
C GLY A 553 9.01 -33.40 -4.92
N SER A 554 9.48 -32.49 -4.06
CA SER A 554 10.85 -31.96 -4.09
C SER A 554 11.80 -32.61 -3.07
N GLN A 555 11.29 -33.50 -2.20
CA GLN A 555 12.07 -34.12 -1.12
C GLN A 555 13.34 -34.84 -1.63
N THR A 556 13.24 -35.55 -2.76
CA THR A 556 14.37 -36.30 -3.35
C THR A 556 15.49 -35.37 -3.82
N LEU A 557 15.15 -34.20 -4.38
CA LEU A 557 16.13 -33.20 -4.79
C LEU A 557 16.90 -32.65 -3.58
N VAL A 558 16.20 -32.36 -2.49
CA VAL A 558 16.83 -31.87 -1.26
C VAL A 558 17.75 -32.96 -0.66
N LYS A 559 17.28 -34.21 -0.64
CA LYS A 559 18.09 -35.36 -0.21
C LYS A 559 19.36 -35.50 -1.07
N ASP A 560 19.25 -35.42 -2.39
CA ASP A 560 20.39 -35.47 -3.31
C ASP A 560 21.43 -34.39 -2.98
N ILE A 561 21.01 -33.13 -2.81
CA ILE A 561 21.92 -32.01 -2.55
C ILE A 561 22.64 -32.20 -1.21
N ILE A 562 21.91 -32.55 -0.16
CA ILE A 562 22.48 -32.74 1.18
C ILE A 562 23.48 -33.90 1.18
N THR A 563 23.11 -35.06 0.61
CA THR A 563 24.01 -36.22 0.51
C THR A 563 25.27 -35.89 -0.29
N GLY A 564 25.14 -35.18 -1.43
CA GLY A 564 26.29 -34.76 -2.23
C GLY A 564 27.24 -33.83 -1.48
N ILE A 565 26.69 -32.86 -0.72
CA ILE A 565 27.49 -31.95 0.13
C ILE A 565 28.27 -32.74 1.18
N PHE A 566 27.65 -33.71 1.87
CA PHE A 566 28.35 -34.52 2.87
C PHE A 566 29.47 -35.38 2.27
N ILE A 567 29.21 -36.06 1.15
CA ILE A 567 30.24 -36.85 0.45
C ILE A 567 31.43 -35.96 0.06
N GLN A 568 31.17 -34.74 -0.40
CA GLN A 568 32.23 -33.81 -0.77
C GLN A 568 32.97 -33.25 0.45
N PHE A 569 32.26 -32.96 1.56
CA PHE A 569 32.86 -32.51 2.81
C PHE A 569 33.76 -33.57 3.45
N GLU A 570 33.40 -34.84 3.34
CA GLU A 570 34.23 -35.96 3.79
C GLU A 570 35.38 -36.29 2.82
N ASN A 571 35.50 -35.54 1.71
CA ASN A 571 36.46 -35.81 0.64
C ASN A 571 36.38 -37.27 0.14
N GLY A 572 35.17 -37.84 0.13
CA GLY A 572 34.93 -39.23 -0.20
C GLY A 572 35.20 -39.55 -1.67
N MET A 573 34.93 -38.59 -2.57
CA MET A 573 35.02 -38.77 -4.01
C MET A 573 35.48 -37.49 -4.70
N ASN A 574 36.47 -37.61 -5.60
CA ASN A 574 36.93 -36.52 -6.45
C ASN A 574 36.82 -36.85 -7.93
N THR A 575 36.84 -35.82 -8.77
CA THR A 575 36.91 -35.98 -10.22
C THR A 575 38.22 -36.69 -10.60
N GLY A 576 38.12 -37.77 -11.38
CA GLY A 576 39.23 -38.63 -11.77
C GLY A 576 39.42 -39.85 -10.87
N ASP A 577 38.73 -39.95 -9.73
CA ASP A 577 38.83 -41.13 -8.87
C ASP A 577 38.13 -42.33 -9.52
N LEU A 578 38.73 -43.53 -9.38
CA LEU A 578 38.08 -44.80 -9.71
C LEU A 578 37.27 -45.25 -8.51
N VAL A 579 35.97 -45.42 -8.69
CA VAL A 579 35.03 -45.73 -7.61
C VAL A 579 34.11 -46.88 -7.99
N THR A 580 33.68 -47.63 -6.97
CA THR A 580 32.56 -48.57 -7.08
C THR A 580 31.38 -48.04 -6.29
N ILE A 581 30.23 -47.92 -6.96
CA ILE A 581 28.98 -47.42 -6.41
C ILE A 581 27.92 -48.49 -6.67
N GLY A 582 27.52 -49.21 -5.63
CA GLY A 582 26.66 -50.39 -5.77
C GLY A 582 27.30 -51.43 -6.73
N PRO A 583 26.62 -51.83 -7.82
CA PRO A 583 27.17 -52.78 -8.79
C PRO A 583 28.04 -52.13 -9.88
N LEU A 584 28.17 -50.80 -9.90
CA LEU A 584 28.88 -50.09 -10.97
C LEU A 584 30.30 -49.72 -10.52
N THR A 585 31.30 -50.09 -11.31
CA THR A 585 32.69 -49.60 -11.16
C THR A 585 33.07 -48.72 -12.35
N GLY A 586 33.67 -47.57 -12.07
CA GLY A 586 34.10 -46.64 -13.12
C GLY A 586 34.76 -45.38 -12.60
N THR A 587 35.25 -44.55 -13.52
CA THR A 587 35.98 -43.32 -13.20
C THR A 587 35.01 -42.14 -13.12
N VAL A 588 35.13 -41.31 -12.10
CA VAL A 588 34.32 -40.11 -11.92
C VAL A 588 34.76 -39.04 -12.92
N GLU A 589 33.89 -38.69 -13.88
CA GLU A 589 34.19 -37.66 -14.88
C GLU A 589 33.68 -36.27 -14.48
N ARG A 590 32.51 -36.20 -13.84
CA ARG A 590 31.89 -34.91 -13.48
C ARG A 590 31.00 -35.05 -12.27
N MET A 591 31.14 -34.13 -11.33
CA MET A 591 30.22 -33.98 -10.20
C MET A 591 29.33 -32.77 -10.41
N SER A 592 28.06 -32.91 -10.07
CA SER A 592 27.08 -31.83 -10.05
C SER A 592 26.44 -31.74 -8.66
N ILE A 593 25.64 -30.70 -8.44
CA ILE A 593 24.94 -30.52 -7.16
C ILE A 593 23.96 -31.66 -6.83
N ARG A 594 23.47 -32.41 -7.83
CA ARG A 594 22.43 -33.45 -7.67
C ARG A 594 22.93 -34.87 -7.93
N SER A 595 23.92 -35.02 -8.79
CA SER A 595 24.36 -36.32 -9.26
C SER A 595 25.84 -36.33 -9.59
N VAL A 596 26.43 -37.52 -9.57
CA VAL A 596 27.76 -37.82 -10.10
C VAL A 596 27.66 -38.53 -11.44
N GLY A 597 28.55 -38.17 -12.36
CA GLY A 597 28.75 -38.83 -13.65
C GLY A 597 29.95 -39.77 -13.58
N VAL A 598 29.71 -41.06 -13.74
CA VAL A 598 30.73 -42.12 -13.69
C VAL A 598 30.83 -42.79 -15.05
N ARG A 599 32.05 -42.87 -15.60
CA ARG A 599 32.36 -43.56 -16.85
C ARG A 599 32.76 -45.00 -16.54
N GLN A 600 31.96 -45.93 -17.03
CA GLN A 600 32.29 -47.35 -16.96
C GLN A 600 33.38 -47.72 -17.97
N ASP A 601 34.12 -48.80 -17.71
CA ASP A 601 35.12 -49.37 -18.61
C ASP A 601 34.55 -49.80 -19.98
N THR A 602 33.27 -50.17 -20.03
CA THR A 602 32.50 -50.41 -21.26
C THR A 602 32.24 -49.15 -22.10
N GLY A 603 32.58 -47.97 -21.60
CA GLY A 603 32.37 -46.67 -22.25
C GLY A 603 31.05 -45.97 -21.90
N ALA A 604 30.13 -46.62 -21.18
CA ALA A 604 28.86 -46.04 -20.77
C ALA A 604 29.04 -44.89 -19.75
N TYR A 605 28.25 -43.80 -19.90
CA TYR A 605 28.21 -42.68 -18.96
C TYR A 605 27.00 -42.79 -18.04
N HIS A 606 27.23 -43.14 -16.78
CA HIS A 606 26.18 -43.30 -15.78
C HIS A 606 26.01 -42.01 -14.98
N ILE A 607 24.78 -41.52 -14.90
CA ILE A 607 24.42 -40.39 -14.05
C ILE A 607 23.71 -40.93 -12.82
N ILE A 608 24.38 -40.88 -11.68
CA ILE A 608 23.90 -41.45 -10.42
C ILE A 608 23.50 -40.32 -9.48
N PRO A 609 22.22 -40.22 -9.08
CA PRO A 609 21.78 -39.24 -8.09
C PRO A 609 22.39 -39.54 -6.72
N TRP A 610 22.82 -38.51 -6.00
CA TRP A 610 23.51 -38.67 -4.71
C TRP A 610 22.68 -39.46 -3.69
N SER A 611 21.36 -39.30 -3.67
CA SER A 611 20.46 -40.00 -2.74
C SER A 611 20.39 -41.51 -2.93
N SER A 612 20.86 -42.03 -4.08
CA SER A 612 20.96 -43.48 -4.35
C SER A 612 22.28 -44.09 -3.87
N ILE A 613 23.26 -43.24 -3.53
CA ILE A 613 24.58 -43.68 -3.05
C ILE A 613 24.48 -43.86 -1.54
N THR A 614 24.27 -45.09 -1.11
CA THR A 614 24.31 -45.47 0.31
C THR A 614 25.71 -45.85 0.75
N THR A 615 26.41 -46.63 -0.07
CA THR A 615 27.80 -47.04 0.13
C THR A 615 28.57 -46.90 -1.18
N PHE A 616 29.82 -46.48 -1.08
CA PHE A 616 30.75 -46.43 -2.21
C PHE A 616 32.16 -46.81 -1.74
N ALA A 617 32.95 -47.37 -2.65
CA ALA A 617 34.36 -47.65 -2.45
C ALA A 617 35.20 -46.78 -3.38
N ASN A 618 36.32 -46.25 -2.88
CA ASN A 618 37.25 -45.44 -3.66
C ASN A 618 38.61 -46.13 -3.69
N PHE A 619 39.13 -46.41 -4.89
CA PHE A 619 40.39 -47.14 -5.09
C PHE A 619 41.63 -46.25 -5.17
N VAL A 620 41.47 -44.93 -5.05
CA VAL A 620 42.57 -43.94 -5.15
C VAL A 620 43.05 -43.46 -3.77
N ARG A 621 42.39 -43.89 -2.69
CA ARG A 621 42.67 -43.44 -1.33
C ARG A 621 43.62 -44.39 -0.59
N GLY A 622 44.77 -43.86 -0.15
CA GLY A 622 45.71 -44.58 0.70
C GLY A 622 46.56 -45.59 -0.06
N ILE A 623 46.16 -46.86 -0.01
CA ILE A 623 46.92 -48.00 -0.55
C ILE A 623 46.04 -48.87 -1.46
N GLY A 624 46.65 -49.49 -2.47
CA GLY A 624 46.04 -50.60 -3.20
C GLY A 624 46.48 -51.93 -2.58
N SER A 625 45.63 -52.94 -2.59
CA SER A 625 45.99 -54.28 -2.10
C SER A 625 45.68 -55.33 -3.15
N VAL A 626 46.64 -56.20 -3.42
CA VAL A 626 46.49 -57.38 -4.28
C VAL A 626 46.49 -58.60 -3.40
N VAL A 627 45.40 -59.37 -3.44
CA VAL A 627 45.32 -60.68 -2.80
C VAL A 627 45.17 -61.72 -3.89
N ALA A 628 46.25 -62.43 -4.16
CA ALA A 628 46.36 -63.42 -5.21
C ALA A 628 46.20 -64.83 -4.63
N ASN A 629 45.21 -65.58 -5.13
CA ASN A 629 44.99 -66.97 -4.79
C ASN A 629 45.32 -67.83 -6.02
N TYR A 630 46.11 -68.88 -5.82
CA TYR A 630 46.47 -69.85 -6.85
C TYR A 630 46.20 -71.26 -6.35
N ASP A 631 45.49 -72.05 -7.15
CA ASP A 631 45.11 -73.42 -6.82
C ASP A 631 46.12 -74.40 -7.41
N VAL A 632 46.54 -75.37 -6.60
CA VAL A 632 47.50 -76.44 -6.95
C VAL A 632 46.86 -77.79 -6.67
N ASP A 633 47.19 -78.83 -7.45
CA ASP A 633 46.61 -80.17 -7.25
C ASP A 633 46.78 -80.70 -5.82
N ARG A 634 45.76 -81.40 -5.32
CA ARG A 634 45.74 -81.91 -3.95
C ARG A 634 46.90 -82.86 -3.60
N HIS A 635 47.44 -83.56 -4.59
CA HIS A 635 48.48 -84.58 -4.41
C HIS A 635 49.89 -84.04 -4.69
N GLU A 636 50.00 -82.79 -5.11
CA GLU A 636 51.30 -82.15 -5.30
C GLU A 636 52.00 -81.85 -3.98
N ASP A 637 53.33 -81.76 -4.05
CA ASP A 637 54.14 -81.38 -2.91
C ASP A 637 53.93 -79.88 -2.60
N ALA A 638 53.39 -79.62 -1.41
CA ALA A 638 53.10 -78.27 -0.93
C ALA A 638 54.36 -77.41 -0.80
N GLU A 639 55.51 -77.98 -0.39
CA GLU A 639 56.75 -77.20 -0.27
C GLU A 639 57.34 -76.91 -1.65
N LYS A 640 57.24 -77.84 -2.60
CA LYS A 640 57.62 -77.62 -4.01
C LYS A 640 56.82 -76.45 -4.62
N ALA A 641 55.49 -76.47 -4.48
CA ALA A 641 54.62 -75.42 -5.02
C ALA A 641 54.85 -74.05 -4.35
N LYS A 642 55.09 -74.04 -3.04
CA LYS A 642 55.43 -72.83 -2.28
C LYS A 642 56.79 -72.25 -2.68
N GLN A 643 57.80 -73.10 -2.91
CA GLN A 643 59.10 -72.66 -3.40
C GLN A 643 59.00 -72.08 -4.82
N ALA A 644 58.23 -72.71 -5.72
CA ALA A 644 57.97 -72.18 -7.05
C ALA A 644 57.24 -70.83 -7.01
N LEU A 645 56.25 -70.68 -6.12
CA LEU A 645 55.56 -69.41 -5.92
C LEU A 645 56.49 -68.33 -5.38
N LYS A 646 57.39 -68.69 -4.46
CA LYS A 646 58.38 -67.76 -3.92
C LYS A 646 59.37 -67.31 -5.00
N ALA A 647 59.89 -68.23 -5.80
CA ALA A 647 60.77 -67.91 -6.93
C ALA A 647 60.10 -66.99 -7.96
N ALA A 648 58.81 -67.20 -8.24
CA ALA A 648 58.03 -66.33 -9.12
C ALA A 648 57.90 -64.90 -8.59
N VAL A 649 57.71 -64.76 -7.28
CA VAL A 649 57.60 -63.47 -6.61
C VAL A 649 58.96 -62.78 -6.52
N ASP A 650 60.02 -63.53 -6.26
CA ASP A 650 61.40 -63.01 -6.22
C ASP A 650 61.79 -62.45 -7.60
N GLU A 651 61.52 -63.18 -8.70
CA GLU A 651 61.74 -62.68 -10.08
C GLU A 651 60.86 -61.45 -10.39
N LEU A 652 59.63 -61.39 -9.87
CA LEU A 652 58.75 -60.23 -10.03
C LEU A 652 59.32 -58.99 -9.29
N LEU A 653 59.98 -59.18 -8.15
CA LEU A 653 60.58 -58.09 -7.36
C LEU A 653 61.90 -57.59 -7.94
N GLU A 654 62.61 -58.39 -8.73
CA GLU A 654 63.83 -57.97 -9.45
C GLU A 654 63.53 -57.02 -10.61
N ARG A 655 62.30 -57.05 -11.13
CA ARG A 655 61.83 -56.16 -12.18
C ARG A 655 61.66 -54.73 -11.68
N GLU A 656 62.56 -53.83 -12.09
CA GLU A 656 62.53 -52.41 -11.72
C GLU A 656 61.19 -51.72 -12.05
N ASP A 657 60.53 -52.13 -13.13
CA ASP A 657 59.25 -51.56 -13.57
C ASP A 657 58.06 -51.92 -12.67
N ILE A 658 58.16 -52.99 -11.88
CA ILE A 658 57.12 -53.45 -10.96
C ILE A 658 57.50 -53.19 -9.50
N ARG A 659 58.79 -53.29 -9.13
CA ARG A 659 59.27 -53.08 -7.75
C ARG A 659 58.89 -51.71 -7.20
N GLY A 660 58.93 -50.67 -8.04
CA GLY A 660 58.53 -49.31 -7.68
C GLY A 660 57.02 -49.13 -7.39
N LEU A 661 56.18 -50.08 -7.80
CA LEU A 661 54.72 -50.06 -7.59
C LEU A 661 54.29 -50.77 -6.29
N ILE A 662 55.17 -51.59 -5.72
CA ILE A 662 54.92 -52.39 -4.50
C ILE A 662 55.46 -51.64 -3.28
N ILE A 663 54.64 -51.50 -2.24
CA ILE A 663 54.99 -50.87 -0.97
C ILE A 663 55.30 -51.96 0.05
N GLY A 664 56.54 -52.00 0.54
CA GLY A 664 57.00 -53.02 1.48
C GLY A 664 57.38 -54.34 0.79
N GLU A 665 57.25 -55.44 1.55
CA GLU A 665 57.57 -56.81 1.13
C GLU A 665 56.27 -57.63 0.97
N PRO A 666 56.22 -58.62 0.05
CA PRO A 666 55.09 -59.53 -0.09
C PRO A 666 54.88 -60.37 1.16
N SER A 667 53.61 -60.62 1.48
CA SER A 667 53.23 -61.53 2.56
C SER A 667 52.74 -62.87 1.98
N PHE A 668 53.44 -63.95 2.32
CA PHE A 668 53.04 -65.30 1.99
C PHE A 668 52.21 -65.87 3.15
N ALA A 669 50.93 -66.13 2.89
CA ALA A 669 50.03 -66.70 3.90
C ALA A 669 50.14 -68.23 4.01
N GLY A 670 50.85 -68.87 3.07
CA GLY A 670 50.89 -70.33 2.94
C GLY A 670 49.60 -70.89 2.33
N ILE A 671 49.18 -72.07 2.79
CA ILE A 671 47.93 -72.71 2.35
C ILE A 671 46.76 -72.05 3.08
N VAL A 672 45.83 -71.45 2.33
CA VAL A 672 44.68 -70.73 2.88
C VAL A 672 43.34 -71.42 2.64
N GLY A 673 43.33 -72.48 1.84
CA GLY A 673 42.13 -73.20 1.46
C GLY A 673 42.45 -74.60 0.99
N LEU A 674 41.55 -75.53 1.29
CA LEU A 674 41.65 -76.93 0.92
C LEU A 674 40.31 -77.33 0.28
N THR A 675 40.33 -77.73 -0.99
CA THR A 675 39.18 -78.30 -1.68
C THR A 675 39.40 -79.81 -1.90
N SER A 676 38.40 -80.49 -2.46
CA SER A 676 38.49 -81.93 -2.77
C SER A 676 39.57 -82.25 -3.82
N THR A 677 39.91 -81.29 -4.68
CA THR A 677 40.84 -81.47 -5.81
C THR A 677 42.08 -80.58 -5.73
N ALA A 678 42.08 -79.52 -4.90
CA ALA A 678 43.16 -78.56 -4.84
C ALA A 678 43.50 -78.09 -3.41
N PHE A 679 44.69 -77.52 -3.25
CA PHE A 679 44.99 -76.60 -2.16
C PHE A 679 45.32 -75.22 -2.72
N THR A 680 44.89 -74.16 -2.03
CA THR A 680 45.06 -72.77 -2.46
C THR A 680 46.23 -72.13 -1.74
N LEU A 681 47.21 -71.64 -2.49
CA LEU A 681 48.29 -70.78 -1.99
C LEU A 681 47.89 -69.32 -2.14
N ARG A 682 48.20 -68.50 -1.13
CA ARG A 682 47.93 -67.06 -1.16
C ARG A 682 49.19 -66.23 -0.95
N VAL A 683 49.34 -65.23 -1.81
CA VAL A 683 50.31 -64.16 -1.67
C VAL A 683 49.60 -62.81 -1.73
N SER A 684 49.97 -61.91 -0.83
CA SER A 684 49.38 -60.58 -0.71
C SER A 684 50.45 -59.50 -0.90
N PHE A 685 50.11 -58.46 -1.67
CA PHE A 685 50.95 -57.29 -1.89
C PHE A 685 50.21 -56.02 -1.52
N THR A 686 50.91 -55.10 -0.86
CA THR A 686 50.49 -53.70 -0.76
C THR A 686 51.12 -52.94 -1.93
N THR A 687 50.32 -52.17 -2.65
CA THR A 687 50.73 -51.45 -3.86
C THR A 687 50.34 -49.98 -3.78
N GLN A 688 50.96 -49.17 -4.63
CA GLN A 688 50.46 -47.82 -4.88
C GLN A 688 49.01 -47.87 -5.41
N PRO A 689 48.16 -46.88 -5.08
CA PRO A 689 46.77 -46.84 -5.52
C PRO A 689 46.66 -46.98 -7.05
N LEU A 690 45.62 -47.69 -7.50
CA LEU A 690 45.36 -48.06 -8.91
C LEU A 690 46.39 -48.98 -9.59
N LYS A 691 47.52 -49.32 -8.97
CA LYS A 691 48.55 -50.20 -9.57
C LYS A 691 48.33 -51.68 -9.27
N GLN A 692 47.36 -51.99 -8.42
CA GLN A 692 47.00 -53.35 -8.02
C GLN A 692 46.76 -54.31 -9.19
N TRP A 693 46.06 -53.89 -10.25
CA TRP A 693 45.83 -54.75 -11.42
C TRP A 693 47.09 -54.99 -12.24
N THR A 694 47.93 -53.96 -12.42
CA THR A 694 49.21 -54.10 -13.13
C THR A 694 50.12 -55.11 -12.42
N VAL A 695 50.21 -55.00 -11.09
CA VAL A 695 50.99 -55.95 -10.27
C VAL A 695 50.38 -57.34 -10.31
N ARG A 696 49.05 -57.48 -10.21
CA ARG A 696 48.34 -58.76 -10.32
C ARG A 696 48.61 -59.45 -11.65
N PHE A 697 48.50 -58.76 -12.77
CA PHE A 697 48.71 -59.36 -14.10
C PHE A 697 50.17 -59.78 -14.32
N ALA A 698 51.12 -58.97 -13.86
CA ALA A 698 52.54 -59.32 -13.93
C ALA A 698 52.85 -60.56 -13.06
N LEU A 699 52.29 -60.61 -11.84
CA LEU A 699 52.40 -61.76 -10.95
C LEU A 699 51.78 -63.01 -11.57
N ASP A 700 50.58 -62.93 -12.14
CA ASP A 700 49.90 -64.08 -12.77
C ASP A 700 50.77 -64.68 -13.90
N SER A 701 51.42 -63.82 -14.69
CA SER A 701 52.35 -64.25 -15.73
C SER A 701 53.60 -64.94 -15.16
N MET A 702 54.16 -64.45 -14.05
CA MET A 702 55.34 -65.04 -13.41
C MET A 702 55.01 -66.36 -12.74
N VAL A 703 53.89 -66.43 -12.03
CA VAL A 703 53.43 -67.67 -11.38
C VAL A 703 53.19 -68.75 -12.42
N LYS A 704 52.54 -68.43 -13.55
CA LYS A 704 52.39 -69.38 -14.64
C LYS A 704 53.74 -69.91 -15.13
N LYS A 705 54.69 -69.01 -15.44
CA LYS A 705 56.04 -69.39 -15.93
C LYS A 705 56.77 -70.31 -14.96
N HIS A 706 56.77 -70.00 -13.67
CA HIS A 706 57.49 -70.77 -12.65
C HIS A 706 56.80 -72.08 -12.30
N PHE A 707 55.47 -72.13 -12.31
CA PHE A 707 54.72 -73.38 -12.10
C PHE A 707 54.95 -74.36 -13.26
N ASP A 708 55.03 -73.85 -14.49
CA ASP A 708 55.37 -74.66 -15.67
C ASP A 708 56.84 -75.18 -15.58
N LEU A 709 57.81 -74.33 -15.19
CA LEU A 709 59.22 -74.72 -15.06
C LEU A 709 59.48 -75.71 -13.93
N ALA A 710 58.74 -75.59 -12.82
CA ALA A 710 58.84 -76.49 -11.68
C ALA A 710 58.00 -77.77 -11.87
N GLU A 711 57.31 -77.94 -13.00
CA GLU A 711 56.38 -79.05 -13.26
C GLU A 711 55.37 -79.23 -12.11
N VAL A 712 54.78 -78.13 -11.64
CA VAL A 712 53.72 -78.16 -10.61
C VAL A 712 52.40 -78.53 -11.28
N ARG A 713 51.76 -79.61 -10.85
CA ARG A 713 50.47 -80.02 -11.42
C ARG A 713 49.36 -79.04 -11.05
N MET A 714 48.67 -78.58 -12.07
CA MET A 714 47.40 -77.85 -11.92
C MET A 714 46.31 -78.81 -11.42
N PRO A 715 45.32 -78.33 -10.66
CA PRO A 715 44.28 -79.19 -10.10
C PRO A 715 43.47 -79.89 -11.20
N VAL A 716 43.42 -81.22 -11.13
CA VAL A 716 42.66 -82.04 -12.08
C VAL A 716 41.42 -82.60 -11.40
N GLN A 717 40.29 -82.52 -12.09
CA GLN A 717 39.07 -83.19 -11.62
C GLN A 717 39.27 -84.71 -11.73
N MET A 718 39.32 -85.39 -10.59
CA MET A 718 39.41 -86.85 -10.54
C MET A 718 38.02 -87.49 -10.53
N TYR A 719 37.82 -88.48 -11.39
CA TYR A 719 36.63 -89.31 -11.43
C TYR A 719 37.01 -90.76 -11.11
N GLN A 720 36.33 -91.37 -10.14
CA GLN A 720 36.42 -92.80 -9.91
C GLN A 720 35.30 -93.49 -10.67
N LEU A 721 35.63 -94.19 -11.75
CA LEU A 721 34.68 -95.05 -12.46
C LEU A 721 34.44 -96.30 -11.63
N LEU A 722 33.21 -96.52 -11.16
CA LEU A 722 32.85 -97.81 -10.57
C LEU A 722 32.89 -98.89 -11.66
N PRO A 723 33.48 -100.07 -11.40
CA PRO A 723 33.37 -101.21 -12.31
C PRO A 723 31.90 -101.55 -12.55
N SER A 724 31.51 -101.79 -13.81
CA SER A 724 30.16 -102.28 -14.14
C SER A 724 29.88 -103.57 -13.36
N PRO A 725 28.70 -103.75 -12.74
CA PRO A 725 28.40 -104.97 -12.01
C PRO A 725 28.52 -106.17 -12.96
N GLY A 726 29.39 -107.13 -12.62
CA GLY A 726 29.46 -108.43 -13.29
C GLY A 726 28.14 -109.20 -13.12
N PRO A 727 27.83 -110.17 -13.99
CA PRO A 727 26.56 -110.89 -13.94
C PRO A 727 26.39 -111.58 -12.57
N ALA A 728 25.23 -111.37 -11.94
CA ALA A 728 24.89 -111.97 -10.66
C ALA A 728 24.94 -113.51 -10.73
N PRO A 729 25.47 -114.22 -9.71
CA PRO A 729 25.43 -115.67 -9.67
C PRO A 729 23.97 -116.18 -9.59
N SER A 730 23.63 -117.12 -10.46
CA SER A 730 22.34 -117.80 -10.53
C SER A 730 21.98 -118.49 -9.21
N SER A 731 20.75 -118.25 -8.73
CA SER A 731 20.14 -118.92 -7.57
C SER A 731 20.06 -120.45 -7.75
N PRO A 732 20.37 -121.28 -6.74
CA PRO A 732 20.17 -122.72 -6.80
C PRO A 732 18.67 -123.08 -6.75
N GLN A 733 18.24 -123.96 -7.65
CA GLN A 733 16.88 -124.51 -7.73
C GLN A 733 16.49 -125.32 -6.48
N GLU A 734 15.27 -125.10 -5.99
CA GLU A 734 14.59 -126.01 -5.05
C GLU A 734 14.32 -127.37 -5.73
N PRO A 735 14.61 -128.52 -5.08
CA PRO A 735 14.20 -129.82 -5.58
C PRO A 735 12.75 -130.14 -5.16
N THR A 736 11.99 -130.65 -6.11
CA THR A 736 10.63 -131.18 -5.93
C THR A 736 10.69 -132.58 -5.32
N LEU A 737 10.11 -132.74 -4.12
CA LEU A 737 9.10 -133.75 -3.75
C LEU A 737 8.65 -133.58 -2.29
#